data_AF-A0A7W1VZN7-F1
#
_entry.id   AF-A0A7W1VZN7-F1
#
_cell.length_a   1.000
_cell.length_b   1.000
_cell.length_c   1.000
_cell.angle_alpha   90.00
_cell.angle_beta   90.00
_cell.angle_gamma   90.00
#
_symmetry.space_group_name_H-M   'P 1'
#
loop_
_entity.id
_entity.type
_entity.pdbx_description
1 polymer ?
#
loop_
_entity_poly.entity_id
_entity_poly.type
_entity_poly.pdbx_seq_one_letter_code
_entity_poly.pdbx_strand_id
1 'polypeptide(L)'
;IDPSRVLNITSHLSASGKLSWSVPSGKWVVIRYGMMPTGVTNGPATPEGQGYEVDKMSKTVLGNHFNSFVGMIQNKLTAEEKKSLKWVVADSYETGSQNWTDDLAAAFKKVYGYDPLVWMPVLSGRVVGTENQSDRFLWDLRRLIADRVSYQYVGGLRDISHNHGLKLWLENYGHWGFPGEFLQYGGQSDEVSGEFWNEGTLGSIECKAASSSAHIYGKKKVAAESFTAAGLAYLRYPALLKKRADWSFTEGINSTLLHVMIEQPSESKQPGINAGFGTEFNRHNTWFSQIKPFCDYLKRSNYLLQQGLVVNDAAYFIGEDVPKMTGVRDPALPKGYSFDYINAEVILKRLSVKNGRFVLPDGMSYKLLVLPKLETMRPELLQKIKQLVAGGGTILGPAPLRSPSLQNYPASDNAISSMASQVWGSADNKKMYGAFGKGTVISGMTMEQAFDLLKVKPDFQSNTSDTVLYIHRTTASGEIYFVTNQTDKTLEFSPEFRIKNKQPALWDAVTATTRVLHEYNQTADGTVVPMKLAPYESAFIVFNGAPKEGSNHTKNFVSSTALRKLSGGWTVQFDPGSGGSAGAVVFDKLEDWTTRKEENIKNYSGAAVYKTSFNFTESKAGEHIYLDLGKVMVMATVTLNGKKMGTVWTAPWRIEVTGSIKKGENLLEIKVVNTLVNRMIGDRKKPDAERKVWSNVDPYTSESAYHSSGLIGPVTLQSEGSDSLGTMRYLMNGKIKIGIDLNLGGAITYMSSRKDSINMINNWDWGRQVQMSFYSGPVPFEPDGKKANKAWTFIGWNPIQSGDVAGNRSKVLEYKNDGKEIYVKCIPMHWPLDNVPGECTYECWITLDGNAAKVRSRIVNNRPDRTQYPARGQELPAVYTNAPFHKLITYKGSKPFTNDGISLIKNHNDPRGANIRWESWQATESWAANVNEKGIGLGVYNPDVQRFSGGYYGDSVFVGGSKNIATAYIAPNSMDILDYNIGYDYHYVLIAGSTDEIRQYVYSHKNSHLPSYDFKSDRQQWYYENTADSGWPVQNGLNISLAKNASAIGPVSLWKAVDGGTARIQGSWPAGVKQARIYWRSFGDKEFSERKSVLFDVMGDGKEHTYNVKLNGSPEYTGDIAQLKILLSGSDAAKGNVVLRAVKILL
;
A
#
# COMPACT_ATOMS: atom_id res chain seq x y z
N ILE A 1 56.46 29.92 -19.36
CA ILE A 1 56.21 31.37 -19.55
C ILE A 1 56.08 31.99 -18.17
N ASP A 2 56.89 32.98 -17.80
CA ASP A 2 56.73 33.69 -16.52
C ASP A 2 55.40 34.47 -16.53
N PRO A 3 54.47 34.24 -15.58
CA PRO A 3 53.17 34.90 -15.57
C PRO A 3 53.27 36.43 -15.49
N SER A 4 54.31 36.98 -14.84
CA SER A 4 54.51 38.43 -14.73
C SER A 4 54.85 39.09 -16.06
N ARG A 5 55.30 38.31 -17.04
CA ARG A 5 55.70 38.76 -18.38
C ARG A 5 54.59 38.61 -19.43
N VAL A 6 53.42 38.11 -19.05
CA VAL A 6 52.26 38.02 -19.94
C VAL A 6 51.53 39.35 -19.95
N LEU A 7 51.45 39.98 -21.13
CA LEU A 7 50.79 41.27 -21.30
C LEU A 7 49.42 41.07 -21.95
N ASN A 8 48.36 41.53 -21.28
CA ASN A 8 47.04 41.63 -21.87
C ASN A 8 46.98 42.89 -22.75
N ILE A 9 47.06 42.70 -24.06
CA ILE A 9 47.06 43.78 -25.07
C ILE A 9 45.72 43.88 -25.81
N THR A 10 44.64 43.29 -25.28
CA THR A 10 43.33 43.24 -25.95
C THR A 10 42.80 44.62 -26.33
N SER A 11 43.02 45.64 -25.50
CA SER A 11 42.60 47.04 -25.78
C SER A 11 43.29 47.66 -26.99
N HIS A 12 44.38 47.07 -27.48
CA HIS A 12 45.13 47.53 -28.66
C HIS A 12 44.66 46.90 -29.97
N LEU A 13 43.72 45.94 -29.93
CA LEU A 13 43.14 45.31 -31.10
C LEU A 13 41.86 46.05 -31.50
N SER A 14 41.82 46.62 -32.71
CA SER A 14 40.62 47.26 -33.23
C SER A 14 39.53 46.25 -33.59
N ALA A 15 38.29 46.73 -33.73
CA ALA A 15 37.17 45.92 -34.25
C ALA A 15 37.42 45.37 -35.67
N SER A 16 38.25 46.05 -36.47
CA SER A 16 38.67 45.59 -37.81
C SER A 16 39.77 44.52 -37.78
N GLY A 17 40.26 44.14 -36.59
CA GLY A 17 41.31 43.13 -36.43
C GLY A 17 42.75 43.66 -36.57
N LYS A 18 42.95 44.99 -36.63
CA LYS A 18 44.29 45.60 -36.67
C LYS A 18 44.83 45.79 -35.25
N LEU A 19 45.96 45.16 -34.94
CA LEU A 19 46.66 45.36 -33.67
C LEU A 19 47.58 46.59 -33.76
N SER A 20 47.39 47.58 -32.88
CA SER A 20 48.23 48.78 -32.78
C SER A 20 48.71 48.99 -31.35
N TRP A 21 49.94 48.55 -31.06
CA TRP A 21 50.53 48.56 -29.73
C TRP A 21 52.00 48.96 -29.79
N SER A 22 52.46 49.77 -28.82
CA SER A 22 53.87 50.12 -28.63
C SER A 22 54.62 48.95 -27.99
N VAL A 23 55.22 48.11 -28.82
CA VAL A 23 55.88 46.86 -28.41
C VAL A 23 57.18 47.16 -27.64
N PRO A 24 57.34 46.69 -26.39
CA PRO A 24 58.60 46.82 -25.66
C PRO A 24 59.74 46.06 -26.35
N SER A 25 60.99 46.48 -26.14
CA SER A 25 62.16 45.83 -26.73
C SER A 25 62.24 44.33 -26.40
N GLY A 26 62.44 43.49 -27.41
CA GLY A 26 62.57 42.04 -27.27
C GLY A 26 61.84 41.25 -28.36
N LYS A 27 61.93 39.92 -28.31
CA LYS A 27 61.11 39.03 -29.16
C LYS A 27 59.84 38.66 -28.41
N TRP A 28 58.69 38.93 -29.03
CA TRP A 28 57.37 38.67 -28.46
C TRP A 28 56.62 37.62 -29.28
N VAL A 29 55.86 36.77 -28.58
CA VAL A 29 54.85 35.90 -29.18
C VAL A 29 53.48 36.54 -28.92
N VAL A 30 52.81 36.98 -29.97
CA VAL A 30 51.43 37.48 -29.88
C VAL A 30 50.50 36.29 -30.07
N ILE A 31 49.69 35.99 -29.06
CA ILE A 31 48.68 34.92 -29.13
C ILE A 31 47.30 35.57 -29.16
N ARG A 32 46.54 35.34 -30.23
CA ARG A 32 45.15 35.79 -30.36
C ARG A 32 44.21 34.67 -29.95
N TYR A 33 43.46 34.89 -28.86
CA TYR A 33 42.37 33.99 -28.47
C TYR A 33 41.05 34.46 -29.07
N GLY A 34 40.19 33.50 -29.40
CA GLY A 34 38.81 33.72 -29.83
C GLY A 34 37.96 32.55 -29.34
N MET A 35 36.65 32.75 -29.34
CA MET A 35 35.67 31.71 -29.01
C MET A 35 34.81 31.44 -30.24
N MET A 36 34.45 30.18 -30.45
CA MET A 36 33.50 29.74 -31.48
C MET A 36 32.52 28.74 -30.86
N PRO A 37 31.29 28.58 -31.39
CA PRO A 37 30.43 27.47 -31.03
C PRO A 37 31.15 26.12 -31.23
N THR A 38 30.84 25.14 -30.38
CA THR A 38 31.44 23.79 -30.46
C THR A 38 31.00 23.03 -31.71
N GLY A 39 29.94 23.48 -32.37
CA GLY A 39 29.33 22.80 -33.51
C GLY A 39 28.41 21.62 -33.12
N VAL A 40 28.28 21.33 -31.81
CA VAL A 40 27.44 20.24 -31.31
C VAL A 40 25.97 20.59 -31.48
N THR A 41 25.20 19.63 -31.98
CA THR A 41 23.75 19.72 -32.14
C THR A 41 23.02 18.65 -31.33
N ASN A 42 21.74 18.88 -31.04
CA ASN A 42 20.90 17.86 -30.41
C ASN A 42 20.66 16.69 -31.38
N GLY A 43 20.49 15.49 -30.85
CA GLY A 43 20.15 14.30 -31.63
C GLY A 43 19.76 13.10 -30.75
N PRO A 44 18.97 12.15 -31.28
CA PRO A 44 18.34 12.16 -32.61
C PRO A 44 17.15 13.15 -32.70
N ALA A 45 17.08 13.92 -33.79
CA ALA A 45 15.98 14.86 -34.06
C ALA A 45 15.65 14.88 -35.57
N THR A 46 14.44 15.33 -35.94
CA THR A 46 14.15 15.62 -37.36
C THR A 46 14.95 16.84 -37.82
N PRO A 47 15.17 17.02 -39.13
CA PRO A 47 15.92 18.18 -39.64
C PRO A 47 15.39 19.54 -39.14
N GLU A 48 14.08 19.66 -38.93
CA GLU A 48 13.43 20.89 -38.44
C GLU A 48 13.58 21.10 -36.93
N GLY A 49 13.79 20.02 -36.18
CA GLY A 49 14.00 20.04 -34.73
C GLY A 49 15.48 19.98 -34.32
N GLN A 50 16.40 19.96 -35.29
CA GLN A 50 17.84 19.92 -35.05
C GLN A 50 18.44 21.33 -35.01
N GLY A 51 19.27 21.60 -34.02
CA GLY A 51 19.96 22.87 -33.85
C GLY A 51 21.14 22.76 -32.89
N TYR A 52 21.88 23.86 -32.71
CA TYR A 52 23.02 23.88 -31.80
C TYR A 52 22.59 23.70 -30.34
N GLU A 53 23.39 22.96 -29.59
CA GLU A 53 23.25 22.85 -28.14
C GLU A 53 23.37 24.21 -27.46
N VAL A 54 22.52 24.46 -26.45
CA VAL A 54 22.57 25.71 -25.66
C VAL A 54 23.85 25.77 -24.81
N ASP A 55 24.42 26.96 -24.63
CA ASP A 55 25.54 27.19 -23.70
C ASP A 55 25.16 26.79 -22.27
N LYS A 56 25.74 25.69 -21.77
CA LYS A 56 25.44 25.10 -20.47
C LYS A 56 26.06 25.87 -19.29
N MET A 57 26.88 26.89 -19.54
CA MET A 57 27.45 27.73 -18.48
C MET A 57 26.65 29.01 -18.24
N SER A 58 25.64 29.32 -19.07
CA SER A 58 24.94 30.61 -19.06
C SER A 58 23.43 30.47 -18.89
N LYS A 59 22.90 30.96 -17.76
CA LYS A 59 21.44 31.04 -17.51
C LYS A 59 20.76 32.07 -18.42
N THR A 60 21.49 33.09 -18.88
CA THR A 60 20.94 34.20 -19.68
C THR A 60 20.31 33.73 -20.99
N VAL A 61 20.92 32.76 -21.66
CA VAL A 61 20.43 32.22 -22.95
C VAL A 61 19.42 31.07 -22.76
N LEU A 62 19.36 30.48 -21.57
CA LEU A 62 18.57 29.30 -21.28
C LEU A 62 17.05 29.56 -21.35
N GLY A 63 16.61 30.77 -20.99
CA GLY A 63 15.22 31.18 -21.12
C GLY A 63 14.74 31.15 -22.57
N ASN A 64 15.59 31.58 -23.52
CA ASN A 64 15.28 31.51 -24.94
C ASN A 64 15.15 30.06 -25.41
N HIS A 65 16.10 29.21 -25.04
CA HIS A 65 16.06 27.78 -25.35
C HIS A 65 14.78 27.10 -24.82
N PHE A 66 14.42 27.35 -23.56
CA PHE A 66 13.18 26.83 -22.97
C PHE A 66 11.94 27.31 -23.73
N ASN A 67 11.84 28.61 -24.01
CA ASN A 67 10.68 29.21 -24.67
C ASN A 67 10.51 28.71 -26.10
N SER A 68 11.62 28.43 -26.79
CA SER A 68 11.66 27.89 -28.15
C SER A 68 11.22 26.43 -28.28
N PHE A 69 10.98 25.71 -27.17
CA PHE A 69 10.45 24.35 -27.23
C PHE A 69 9.33 24.12 -26.20
N VAL A 70 9.69 24.00 -24.92
CA VAL A 70 8.73 23.75 -23.83
C VAL A 70 7.70 24.88 -23.72
N GLY A 71 8.15 26.14 -23.84
CA GLY A 71 7.26 27.30 -23.84
C GLY A 71 6.25 27.29 -24.98
N MET A 72 6.65 26.86 -26.19
CA MET A 72 5.73 26.72 -27.32
C MET A 72 4.65 25.66 -27.06
N ILE A 73 5.02 24.53 -26.46
CA ILE A 73 4.05 23.49 -26.06
C ILE A 73 3.08 24.07 -25.04
N GLN A 74 3.59 24.71 -23.98
CA GLN A 74 2.77 25.37 -22.95
C GLN A 74 1.80 26.39 -23.53
N ASN A 75 2.19 27.16 -24.55
CA ASN A 75 1.31 28.15 -25.16
C ASN A 75 0.18 27.54 -26.02
N LYS A 76 0.32 26.29 -26.46
CA LYS A 76 -0.70 25.57 -27.24
C LYS A 76 -1.70 24.82 -26.36
N LEU A 77 -1.34 24.50 -25.12
CA LEU A 77 -2.21 23.75 -24.19
C LEU A 77 -3.25 24.67 -23.52
N THR A 78 -4.47 24.17 -23.42
CA THR A 78 -5.53 24.75 -22.59
C THR A 78 -5.16 24.70 -21.09
N ALA A 79 -5.85 25.48 -20.27
CA ALA A 79 -5.63 25.47 -18.81
C ALA A 79 -5.87 24.09 -18.19
N GLU A 80 -6.77 23.28 -18.77
CA GLU A 80 -7.02 21.92 -18.30
C GLU A 80 -5.88 20.98 -18.71
N GLU A 81 -5.40 21.03 -19.95
CA GLU A 81 -4.31 20.17 -20.44
C GLU A 81 -2.97 20.46 -19.72
N LYS A 82 -2.73 21.72 -19.32
CA LYS A 82 -1.59 22.10 -18.48
C LYS A 82 -1.58 21.38 -17.13
N LYS A 83 -2.72 20.86 -16.66
CA LYS A 83 -2.75 20.04 -15.44
C LYS A 83 -2.09 18.69 -15.64
N SER A 84 -1.94 18.20 -16.88
CA SER A 84 -1.31 16.91 -17.19
C SER A 84 0.21 17.02 -17.43
N LEU A 85 0.68 18.13 -18.01
CA LEU A 85 2.11 18.38 -18.20
C LEU A 85 2.75 18.90 -16.89
N LYS A 86 3.58 18.08 -16.27
CA LYS A 86 4.19 18.37 -14.94
C LYS A 86 5.70 18.45 -14.93
N TRP A 87 6.36 17.92 -15.95
CA TRP A 87 7.79 17.69 -15.93
C TRP A 87 8.44 18.21 -17.20
N VAL A 88 9.59 18.83 -17.02
CA VAL A 88 10.62 19.00 -18.04
C VAL A 88 11.68 17.94 -17.77
N VAL A 89 12.09 17.25 -18.82
CA VAL A 89 13.08 16.18 -18.76
C VAL A 89 14.38 16.72 -19.35
N ALA A 90 15.45 16.65 -18.57
CA ALA A 90 16.81 16.77 -19.06
C ALA A 90 17.42 15.36 -19.03
N ASP A 91 17.62 14.80 -20.21
CA ASP A 91 18.10 13.44 -20.39
C ASP A 91 19.61 13.32 -20.13
N SER A 92 20.16 12.12 -20.20
CA SER A 92 21.61 11.93 -20.08
C SER A 92 22.37 12.69 -21.18
N TYR A 93 23.51 13.28 -20.79
CA TYR A 93 24.30 14.10 -21.71
C TYR A 93 25.41 13.30 -22.38
N GLU A 94 25.44 13.29 -23.72
CA GLU A 94 26.35 12.44 -24.49
C GLU A 94 27.19 13.17 -25.54
N THR A 95 27.12 14.51 -25.62
CA THR A 95 27.65 15.24 -26.79
C THR A 95 28.66 16.35 -26.42
N GLY A 96 29.94 15.99 -26.37
CA GLY A 96 31.05 16.94 -26.36
C GLY A 96 31.20 17.75 -25.05
N SER A 97 32.06 18.77 -25.09
CA SER A 97 32.42 19.59 -23.93
C SER A 97 32.42 21.08 -24.27
N GLN A 98 32.44 21.94 -23.26
CA GLN A 98 32.62 23.39 -23.41
C GLN A 98 33.59 23.92 -22.35
N ASN A 99 34.44 24.89 -22.74
CA ASN A 99 35.51 25.39 -21.88
C ASN A 99 35.55 26.93 -21.74
N TRP A 100 34.68 27.66 -22.45
CA TRP A 100 34.58 29.12 -22.35
C TRP A 100 33.15 29.61 -22.55
N THR A 101 32.82 30.76 -21.95
CA THR A 101 31.57 31.53 -22.17
C THR A 101 31.86 33.02 -21.91
N ASP A 102 30.99 33.93 -22.34
CA ASP A 102 31.27 35.36 -22.45
C ASP A 102 31.76 36.01 -21.13
N ASP A 103 31.15 35.67 -20.00
CA ASP A 103 31.45 36.24 -18.69
C ASP A 103 32.42 35.39 -17.85
N LEU A 104 33.00 34.32 -18.41
CA LEU A 104 33.78 33.33 -17.65
C LEU A 104 35.00 33.96 -16.97
N ALA A 105 35.71 34.88 -17.63
CA ALA A 105 36.90 35.51 -17.04
C ALA A 105 36.55 36.34 -15.80
N ALA A 106 35.44 37.09 -15.84
CA ALA A 106 34.96 37.87 -14.71
C ALA A 106 34.49 36.97 -13.56
N ALA A 107 33.73 35.92 -13.87
CA ALA A 107 33.30 34.93 -12.89
C ALA A 107 34.49 34.21 -12.24
N PHE A 108 35.50 33.83 -13.03
CA PHE A 108 36.71 33.18 -12.56
C PHE A 108 37.48 34.07 -11.58
N LYS A 109 37.72 35.32 -11.96
CA LYS A 109 38.42 36.28 -11.09
C LYS A 109 37.66 36.53 -9.78
N LYS A 110 36.32 36.54 -9.83
CA LYS A 110 35.48 36.65 -8.63
C LYS A 110 35.62 35.45 -7.69
N VAL A 111 35.73 34.24 -8.23
CA VAL A 111 35.80 33.00 -7.44
C VAL A 111 37.22 32.76 -6.90
N TYR A 112 38.24 32.87 -7.76
CA TYR A 112 39.61 32.48 -7.42
C TYR A 112 40.54 33.64 -7.08
N GLY A 113 40.13 34.89 -7.34
CA GLY A 113 40.89 36.09 -6.93
C GLY A 113 42.07 36.45 -7.84
N TYR A 114 42.28 35.75 -8.96
CA TYR A 114 43.32 36.08 -9.94
C TYR A 114 42.78 36.07 -11.37
N ASP A 115 43.51 36.74 -12.29
CA ASP A 115 43.09 36.90 -13.68
C ASP A 115 43.41 35.65 -14.51
N PRO A 116 42.42 34.93 -15.07
CA PRO A 116 42.66 33.76 -15.90
C PRO A 116 43.31 34.10 -17.25
N LEU A 117 43.22 35.35 -17.73
CA LEU A 117 43.75 35.74 -19.04
C LEU A 117 45.28 35.61 -19.12
N VAL A 118 45.97 35.80 -17.99
CA VAL A 118 47.42 35.56 -17.85
C VAL A 118 47.79 34.10 -18.13
N TRP A 119 46.87 33.18 -17.85
CA TRP A 119 47.07 31.74 -17.90
C TRP A 119 46.52 31.07 -19.16
N MET A 120 45.87 31.83 -20.05
CA MET A 120 45.33 31.32 -21.32
C MET A 120 46.32 30.54 -22.20
N PRO A 121 47.65 30.83 -22.21
CA PRO A 121 48.60 30.00 -22.96
C PRO A 121 48.56 28.51 -22.57
N VAL A 122 48.17 28.19 -21.34
CA VAL A 122 48.04 26.82 -20.84
C VAL A 122 47.02 26.01 -21.66
N LEU A 123 45.96 26.64 -22.17
CA LEU A 123 44.96 25.96 -23.03
C LEU A 123 45.53 25.45 -24.35
N SER A 124 46.69 25.96 -24.77
CA SER A 124 47.42 25.51 -25.96
C SER A 124 48.59 24.56 -25.65
N GLY A 125 48.66 24.06 -24.40
CA GLY A 125 49.74 23.19 -23.92
C GLY A 125 51.01 23.92 -23.49
N ARG A 126 51.01 25.26 -23.42
CA ARG A 126 52.18 26.04 -23.00
C ARG A 126 52.17 26.24 -21.49
N VAL A 127 53.24 25.81 -20.82
CA VAL A 127 53.38 26.00 -19.37
C VAL A 127 53.53 27.50 -19.04
N VAL A 128 52.68 28.00 -18.14
CA VAL A 128 52.79 29.32 -17.50
C VAL A 128 53.18 29.10 -16.03
N GLY A 129 54.16 29.84 -15.53
CA GLY A 129 54.84 29.51 -14.27
C GLY A 129 55.53 28.15 -14.36
N THR A 130 55.25 27.29 -13.39
CA THR A 130 55.66 25.87 -13.35
C THR A 130 54.54 24.96 -13.86
N GLU A 131 54.85 23.70 -14.18
CA GLU A 131 53.86 22.68 -14.54
C GLU A 131 52.76 22.55 -13.47
N ASN A 132 53.16 22.44 -12.20
CA ASN A 132 52.24 22.41 -11.06
C ASN A 132 51.33 23.64 -10.99
N GLN A 133 51.81 24.84 -11.31
CA GLN A 133 50.95 26.04 -11.33
C GLN A 133 49.98 26.03 -12.52
N SER A 134 50.43 25.59 -13.70
CA SER A 134 49.58 25.43 -14.88
C SER A 134 48.46 24.40 -14.65
N ASP A 135 48.78 23.26 -14.03
CA ASP A 135 47.81 22.21 -13.72
C ASP A 135 46.75 22.69 -12.73
N ARG A 136 47.17 23.47 -11.72
CA ARG A 136 46.27 24.10 -10.74
C ARG A 136 45.33 25.13 -11.37
N PHE A 137 45.83 25.93 -12.31
CA PHE A 137 44.96 26.81 -13.11
C PHE A 137 43.94 26.02 -13.92
N LEU A 138 44.36 24.93 -14.58
CA LEU A 138 43.44 24.07 -15.33
C LEU A 138 42.41 23.40 -14.41
N TRP A 139 42.80 23.05 -13.18
CA TRP A 139 41.88 22.56 -12.16
C TRP A 139 40.82 23.61 -11.81
N ASP A 140 41.24 24.84 -11.49
CA ASP A 140 40.34 25.95 -11.17
C ASP A 140 39.34 26.23 -12.30
N LEU A 141 39.83 26.20 -13.55
CA LEU A 141 39.01 26.39 -14.75
C LEU A 141 37.95 25.29 -14.89
N ARG A 142 38.36 24.01 -14.84
CA ARG A 142 37.42 22.88 -14.94
C ARG A 142 36.40 22.89 -13.79
N ARG A 143 36.85 23.21 -12.57
CA ARG A 143 35.97 23.29 -11.40
C ARG A 143 34.90 24.36 -11.55
N LEU A 144 35.27 25.54 -12.05
CA LEU A 144 34.30 26.60 -12.32
C LEU A 144 33.32 26.23 -13.44
N ILE A 145 33.80 25.56 -14.50
CA ILE A 145 32.93 25.07 -15.58
C ILE A 145 31.87 24.12 -15.00
N ALA A 146 32.27 23.13 -14.21
CA ALA A 146 31.35 22.15 -13.61
C ALA A 146 30.35 22.80 -12.63
N ASP A 147 30.78 23.79 -11.84
CA ASP A 147 29.90 24.56 -10.97
C ASP A 147 28.86 25.33 -11.78
N ARG A 148 29.27 25.94 -12.90
CA ARG A 148 28.35 26.68 -13.77
C ARG A 148 27.39 25.76 -14.52
N VAL A 149 27.83 24.60 -15.00
CA VAL A 149 26.94 23.59 -15.60
C VAL A 149 25.86 23.13 -14.60
N SER A 150 26.23 22.97 -13.33
CA SER A 150 25.27 22.62 -12.28
C SER A 150 24.29 23.75 -11.99
N TYR A 151 24.79 24.96 -11.66
CA TYR A 151 23.94 26.04 -11.15
C TYR A 151 23.30 26.92 -12.24
N GLN A 152 24.01 27.19 -13.33
CA GLN A 152 23.52 28.08 -14.39
C GLN A 152 22.65 27.31 -15.40
N TYR A 153 22.99 26.06 -15.71
CA TYR A 153 22.17 25.23 -16.59
C TYR A 153 21.10 24.43 -15.85
N VAL A 154 21.43 23.42 -15.03
CA VAL A 154 20.38 22.62 -14.37
C VAL A 154 19.59 23.46 -13.37
N GLY A 155 20.27 24.17 -12.47
CA GLY A 155 19.60 25.07 -11.53
C GLY A 155 18.80 26.16 -12.26
N GLY A 156 19.34 26.70 -13.35
CA GLY A 156 18.64 27.66 -14.20
C GLY A 156 17.38 27.09 -14.85
N LEU A 157 17.46 25.88 -15.41
CA LEU A 157 16.36 25.20 -16.08
C LEU A 157 15.27 24.81 -15.09
N ARG A 158 15.64 24.37 -13.89
CA ARG A 158 14.73 24.13 -12.77
C ARG A 158 13.96 25.40 -12.44
N ASP A 159 14.66 26.49 -12.18
CA ASP A 159 14.03 27.76 -11.79
C ASP A 159 13.07 28.28 -12.89
N ILE A 160 13.48 28.18 -14.17
CA ILE A 160 12.61 28.54 -15.30
C ILE A 160 11.39 27.62 -15.34
N SER A 161 11.56 26.31 -15.18
CA SER A 161 10.44 25.35 -15.17
C SER A 161 9.45 25.65 -14.04
N HIS A 162 9.94 26.01 -12.86
CA HIS A 162 9.10 26.38 -11.71
C HIS A 162 8.23 27.61 -12.00
N ASN A 163 8.72 28.59 -12.75
CA ASN A 163 7.92 29.76 -13.17
C ASN A 163 6.70 29.37 -14.04
N HIS A 164 6.70 28.18 -14.64
CA HIS A 164 5.61 27.63 -15.43
C HIS A 164 4.82 26.52 -14.71
N GLY A 165 5.03 26.33 -13.40
CA GLY A 165 4.37 25.27 -12.63
C GLY A 165 4.83 23.85 -12.96
N LEU A 166 5.99 23.72 -13.63
CA LEU A 166 6.63 22.45 -13.99
C LEU A 166 7.77 22.14 -13.01
N LYS A 167 8.19 20.87 -12.98
CA LYS A 167 9.37 20.39 -12.25
C LYS A 167 10.44 19.87 -13.20
N LEU A 168 11.70 19.84 -12.77
CA LEU A 168 12.81 19.28 -13.53
C LEU A 168 13.16 17.86 -13.07
N TRP A 169 13.08 16.92 -13.99
CA TRP A 169 13.60 15.56 -13.86
C TRP A 169 14.91 15.46 -14.66
N LEU A 170 15.92 14.83 -14.08
CA LEU A 170 17.29 14.84 -14.63
C LEU A 170 17.97 13.48 -14.52
N GLU A 171 18.53 12.98 -15.62
CA GLU A 171 19.57 11.95 -15.57
C GLU A 171 20.90 12.62 -15.19
N ASN A 172 21.39 12.39 -13.97
CA ASN A 172 22.42 13.27 -13.40
C ASN A 172 23.86 12.87 -13.75
N TYR A 173 24.06 12.15 -14.85
CA TYR A 173 25.34 11.66 -15.34
C TYR A 173 25.49 12.02 -16.82
N GLY A 174 26.71 11.93 -17.36
CA GLY A 174 26.99 12.20 -18.77
C GLY A 174 28.29 11.59 -19.28
N HIS A 175 28.26 11.08 -20.49
CA HIS A 175 29.38 10.41 -21.13
C HIS A 175 30.16 11.37 -22.06
N TRP A 176 31.21 10.88 -22.71
CA TRP A 176 31.86 11.54 -23.86
C TRP A 176 32.30 13.00 -23.68
N GLY A 177 32.85 13.33 -22.50
CA GLY A 177 33.45 14.64 -22.23
C GLY A 177 32.55 15.63 -21.49
N PHE A 178 31.44 15.16 -20.91
CA PHE A 178 30.55 15.96 -20.07
C PHE A 178 31.31 16.74 -18.98
N PRO A 179 31.29 18.09 -18.98
CA PRO A 179 32.13 18.91 -18.11
C PRO A 179 31.49 19.19 -16.75
N GLY A 180 31.00 18.15 -16.07
CA GLY A 180 30.23 18.26 -14.83
C GLY A 180 30.73 17.39 -13.67
N GLU A 181 30.10 17.57 -12.52
CA GLU A 181 30.19 16.68 -11.35
C GLU A 181 28.80 16.10 -11.06
N PHE A 182 28.63 14.79 -11.24
CA PHE A 182 27.32 14.12 -11.22
C PHE A 182 26.47 14.37 -9.96
N LEU A 183 27.08 14.47 -8.78
CA LEU A 183 26.36 14.71 -7.52
C LEU A 183 25.82 16.14 -7.47
N GLN A 184 26.70 17.15 -7.62
CA GLN A 184 26.30 18.55 -7.59
C GLN A 184 25.31 18.89 -8.72
N TYR A 185 25.52 18.31 -9.90
CA TYR A 185 24.63 18.44 -11.05
C TYR A 185 23.21 17.92 -10.72
N GLY A 186 23.12 16.69 -10.21
CA GLY A 186 21.86 16.10 -9.74
C GLY A 186 21.21 16.86 -8.58
N GLY A 187 22.02 17.42 -7.68
CA GLY A 187 21.56 18.24 -6.57
C GLY A 187 20.75 19.47 -7.00
N GLN A 188 20.94 19.96 -8.22
CA GLN A 188 20.23 21.14 -8.74
C GLN A 188 18.88 20.85 -9.41
N SER A 189 18.46 19.58 -9.60
CA SER A 189 17.13 19.24 -10.15
C SER A 189 16.03 19.19 -9.07
N ASP A 190 14.79 18.84 -9.43
CA ASP A 190 13.78 18.42 -8.45
C ASP A 190 13.90 16.92 -8.15
N GLU A 191 13.86 16.09 -9.20
CA GLU A 191 14.05 14.63 -9.12
C GLU A 191 15.27 14.21 -9.98
N VAL A 192 15.96 13.14 -9.57
CA VAL A 192 17.10 12.58 -10.29
C VAL A 192 16.77 11.17 -10.78
N SER A 193 17.45 10.77 -11.85
CA SER A 193 17.32 9.46 -12.46
C SER A 193 18.66 8.83 -12.75
N GLY A 194 18.71 7.52 -12.56
CA GLY A 194 19.69 6.65 -13.20
C GLY A 194 19.15 6.12 -14.53
N GLU A 195 19.85 5.14 -15.08
CA GLU A 195 19.38 4.31 -16.18
C GLU A 195 19.91 2.90 -15.95
N PHE A 196 19.19 1.90 -16.46
CA PHE A 196 19.77 0.58 -16.60
C PHE A 196 19.21 -0.19 -17.79
N TRP A 197 20.11 -0.96 -18.38
CA TRP A 197 19.76 -1.87 -19.45
C TRP A 197 19.34 -3.24 -18.90
N ASN A 198 18.49 -3.92 -19.66
CA ASN A 198 17.93 -5.21 -19.28
C ASN A 198 18.97 -6.34 -19.20
N GLU A 199 20.12 -6.18 -19.86
CA GLU A 199 21.18 -7.17 -19.93
C GLU A 199 22.55 -6.53 -19.64
N GLY A 200 23.50 -7.34 -19.15
CA GLY A 200 24.85 -6.88 -18.84
C GLY A 200 24.95 -6.03 -17.57
N THR A 201 25.95 -5.14 -17.54
CA THR A 201 26.30 -4.32 -16.38
C THR A 201 26.03 -2.82 -16.59
N LEU A 202 25.51 -2.42 -17.75
CA LEU A 202 25.16 -1.02 -18.05
C LEU A 202 24.08 -0.53 -17.07
N GLY A 203 24.31 0.64 -16.48
CA GLY A 203 23.49 1.20 -15.42
C GLY A 203 24.08 1.07 -14.01
N SER A 204 25.15 0.29 -13.82
CA SER A 204 25.74 0.07 -12.48
C SER A 204 26.32 1.36 -11.88
N ILE A 205 26.81 2.26 -12.72
CA ILE A 205 27.33 3.55 -12.28
C ILE A 205 26.18 4.54 -12.11
N GLU A 206 25.30 4.59 -13.10
CA GLU A 206 24.20 5.54 -13.25
C GLU A 206 23.19 5.41 -12.11
N CYS A 207 22.72 4.19 -11.83
CA CYS A 207 21.77 3.95 -10.75
C CYS A 207 22.34 4.35 -9.38
N LYS A 208 23.61 4.01 -9.12
CA LYS A 208 24.25 4.32 -7.83
C LYS A 208 24.60 5.81 -7.70
N ALA A 209 24.95 6.45 -8.81
CA ALA A 209 25.17 7.89 -8.90
C ALA A 209 23.88 8.67 -8.59
N ALA A 210 22.76 8.26 -9.18
CA ALA A 210 21.45 8.86 -8.94
C ALA A 210 20.98 8.66 -7.51
N SER A 211 21.08 7.44 -6.97
CA SER A 211 20.65 7.17 -5.59
C SER A 211 21.51 7.92 -4.56
N SER A 212 22.84 7.92 -4.73
CA SER A 212 23.74 8.70 -3.86
C SER A 212 23.41 10.19 -3.92
N SER A 213 23.21 10.75 -5.12
CA SER A 213 22.81 12.16 -5.30
C SER A 213 21.50 12.46 -4.59
N ALA A 214 20.48 11.60 -4.77
CA ALA A 214 19.20 11.77 -4.10
C ALA A 214 19.34 11.76 -2.57
N HIS A 215 20.04 10.78 -2.01
CA HIS A 215 20.19 10.64 -0.56
C HIS A 215 20.91 11.85 0.05
N ILE A 216 22.02 12.31 -0.54
CA ILE A 216 22.81 13.39 0.05
C ILE A 216 22.17 14.78 -0.09
N TYR A 217 21.28 14.95 -1.07
CA TYR A 217 20.54 16.20 -1.31
C TYR A 217 19.11 16.20 -0.73
N GLY A 218 18.66 15.11 -0.12
CA GLY A 218 17.34 15.01 0.53
C GLY A 218 16.18 14.74 -0.43
N LYS A 219 16.44 14.14 -1.60
CA LYS A 219 15.42 13.76 -2.57
C LYS A 219 14.86 12.38 -2.22
N LYS A 220 13.53 12.28 -2.15
CA LYS A 220 12.84 11.04 -1.77
C LYS A 220 12.78 10.02 -2.89
N LYS A 221 12.57 10.49 -4.13
CA LYS A 221 12.43 9.64 -5.31
C LYS A 221 13.73 9.57 -6.10
N VAL A 222 14.07 8.37 -6.51
CA VAL A 222 15.19 8.05 -7.39
C VAL A 222 14.61 7.29 -8.56
N ALA A 223 14.52 7.96 -9.69
CA ALA A 223 14.02 7.34 -10.91
C ALA A 223 15.10 6.48 -11.58
N ALA A 224 14.68 5.62 -12.49
CA ALA A 224 15.58 5.10 -13.51
C ALA A 224 14.85 4.94 -14.84
N GLU A 225 15.47 5.37 -15.94
CA GLU A 225 15.16 4.81 -17.25
C GLU A 225 15.42 3.30 -17.17
N SER A 226 14.36 2.52 -17.38
CA SER A 226 14.32 1.11 -16.99
C SER A 226 14.09 0.20 -18.19
N PHE A 227 14.92 -0.85 -18.27
CA PHE A 227 14.80 -1.94 -19.25
C PHE A 227 15.17 -1.60 -20.69
N THR A 228 16.05 -0.62 -20.88
CA THR A 228 16.65 -0.33 -22.18
C THR A 228 17.35 -1.57 -22.71
N ALA A 229 17.16 -1.91 -23.98
CA ALA A 229 17.70 -3.13 -24.54
C ALA A 229 17.90 -3.03 -26.05
N ALA A 230 18.92 -3.70 -26.60
CA ALA A 230 19.20 -3.69 -28.04
C ALA A 230 19.21 -5.10 -28.65
N GLY A 231 19.22 -5.17 -29.99
CA GLY A 231 19.58 -6.35 -30.78
C GLY A 231 18.54 -7.47 -30.91
N LEU A 232 17.72 -7.70 -29.89
CA LEU A 232 16.75 -8.81 -29.83
C LEU A 232 15.31 -8.29 -29.69
N ALA A 233 14.83 -7.59 -30.72
CA ALA A 233 13.51 -6.96 -30.70
C ALA A 233 12.40 -7.99 -30.40
N TYR A 234 11.45 -7.63 -29.53
CA TYR A 234 10.29 -8.43 -29.13
C TYR A 234 10.56 -9.77 -28.42
N LEU A 235 11.81 -10.07 -28.07
CA LEU A 235 12.17 -11.28 -27.32
C LEU A 235 11.85 -11.17 -25.82
N ARG A 236 11.93 -9.95 -25.27
CA ARG A 236 11.89 -9.71 -23.82
C ARG A 236 10.45 -9.72 -23.31
N TYR A 237 10.29 -10.22 -22.09
CA TYR A 237 9.01 -10.35 -21.41
C TYR A 237 9.19 -10.20 -19.89
N PRO A 238 8.14 -9.89 -19.11
CA PRO A 238 8.25 -9.47 -17.71
C PRO A 238 9.13 -10.34 -16.80
N ALA A 239 9.11 -11.67 -16.93
CA ALA A 239 9.95 -12.54 -16.10
C ALA A 239 11.46 -12.31 -16.34
N LEU A 240 11.87 -11.98 -17.57
CA LEU A 240 13.27 -11.64 -17.88
C LEU A 240 13.66 -10.26 -17.36
N LEU A 241 12.71 -9.34 -17.31
CA LEU A 241 12.92 -7.97 -16.82
C LEU A 241 13.11 -7.93 -15.30
N LYS A 242 12.45 -8.83 -14.57
CA LYS A 242 12.39 -8.82 -13.11
C LYS A 242 13.77 -8.83 -12.45
N LYS A 243 14.71 -9.62 -12.96
CA LYS A 243 16.06 -9.72 -12.38
C LYS A 243 16.74 -8.35 -12.28
N ARG A 244 16.76 -7.59 -13.38
CA ARG A 244 17.39 -6.25 -13.42
C ARG A 244 16.57 -5.20 -12.68
N ALA A 245 15.23 -5.31 -12.67
CA ALA A 245 14.39 -4.47 -11.83
C ALA A 245 14.77 -4.62 -10.34
N ASP A 246 14.90 -5.85 -9.89
CA ASP A 246 15.21 -6.15 -8.49
C ASP A 246 16.63 -5.70 -8.13
N TRP A 247 17.60 -5.92 -9.01
CA TRP A 247 18.94 -5.40 -8.82
C TRP A 247 18.95 -3.86 -8.73
N SER A 248 18.24 -3.14 -9.60
CA SER A 248 18.26 -1.67 -9.56
C SER A 248 17.61 -1.12 -8.29
N PHE A 249 16.60 -1.81 -7.74
CA PHE A 249 16.06 -1.51 -6.42
C PHE A 249 17.14 -1.61 -5.32
N THR A 250 18.05 -2.59 -5.41
CA THR A 250 19.16 -2.72 -4.46
C THR A 250 20.22 -1.63 -4.62
N GLU A 251 20.33 -1.02 -5.81
CA GLU A 251 21.17 0.16 -6.04
C GLU A 251 20.53 1.46 -5.55
N GLY A 252 19.27 1.42 -5.08
CA GLY A 252 18.55 2.55 -4.50
C GLY A 252 17.47 3.16 -5.38
N ILE A 253 17.19 2.57 -6.56
CA ILE A 253 16.08 3.01 -7.41
C ILE A 253 14.75 2.71 -6.72
N ASN A 254 13.82 3.66 -6.76
CA ASN A 254 12.49 3.49 -6.16
C ASN A 254 11.37 4.14 -6.99
N SER A 255 11.64 4.49 -8.25
CA SER A 255 10.67 5.00 -9.21
C SER A 255 11.00 4.52 -10.63
N THR A 256 10.28 3.53 -11.13
CA THR A 256 10.56 2.91 -12.45
C THR A 256 9.96 3.73 -13.60
N LEU A 257 10.76 4.06 -14.61
CA LEU A 257 10.32 4.64 -15.89
C LEU A 257 10.55 3.64 -17.02
N LEU A 258 9.48 3.12 -17.63
CA LEU A 258 9.60 2.05 -18.64
C LEU A 258 10.14 2.57 -19.96
N HIS A 259 11.37 2.16 -20.31
CA HIS A 259 11.97 2.37 -21.63
C HIS A 259 11.70 1.15 -22.52
N VAL A 260 10.89 1.25 -23.59
CA VAL A 260 10.14 2.43 -24.04
C VAL A 260 8.75 2.04 -24.55
N MET A 261 7.78 2.94 -24.35
CA MET A 261 6.42 2.80 -24.87
C MET A 261 6.25 3.66 -26.13
N ILE A 262 6.62 3.10 -27.28
CA ILE A 262 6.57 3.79 -28.59
C ILE A 262 5.12 3.87 -29.10
N GLU A 263 4.73 5.06 -29.56
CA GLU A 263 3.43 5.31 -30.19
C GLU A 263 3.22 4.39 -31.41
N GLN A 264 2.04 3.77 -31.50
CA GLN A 264 1.62 2.99 -32.66
C GLN A 264 0.50 3.76 -33.40
N PRO A 265 0.75 4.29 -34.60
CA PRO A 265 -0.25 5.08 -35.34
C PRO A 265 -1.21 4.24 -36.20
N SER A 266 -0.98 2.93 -36.33
CA SER A 266 -1.73 2.04 -37.22
C SER A 266 -2.16 0.76 -36.53
N GLU A 267 -3.42 0.38 -36.71
CA GLU A 267 -3.96 -0.92 -36.26
C GLU A 267 -3.74 -2.04 -37.30
N SER A 268 -3.45 -1.68 -38.56
CA SER A 268 -3.26 -2.62 -39.67
C SER A 268 -1.81 -3.10 -39.82
N LYS A 269 -0.84 -2.44 -39.15
CA LYS A 269 0.58 -2.83 -39.14
C LYS A 269 1.00 -3.24 -37.73
N GLN A 270 0.95 -4.53 -37.44
CA GLN A 270 1.33 -5.11 -36.15
C GLN A 270 2.63 -5.92 -36.26
N PRO A 271 3.52 -5.93 -35.24
CA PRO A 271 3.43 -5.15 -34.00
C PRO A 271 3.67 -3.64 -34.20
N GLY A 272 4.17 -3.23 -35.37
CA GLY A 272 4.25 -1.83 -35.77
C GLY A 272 5.62 -1.21 -35.52
N ILE A 273 5.62 0.07 -35.16
CA ILE A 273 6.82 0.89 -35.05
C ILE A 273 7.61 0.51 -33.81
N ASN A 274 8.92 0.35 -33.97
CA ASN A 274 9.90 0.24 -32.89
C ASN A 274 11.17 1.04 -33.20
N ALA A 275 12.14 1.00 -32.30
CA ALA A 275 13.45 1.62 -32.46
C ALA A 275 14.55 0.55 -32.36
N GLY A 276 15.81 0.94 -32.63
CA GLY A 276 16.97 0.09 -32.38
C GLY A 276 17.13 -0.31 -30.90
N PHE A 277 16.42 0.40 -30.00
CA PHE A 277 16.36 0.17 -28.57
C PHE A 277 14.92 -0.10 -28.11
N GLY A 278 14.73 -1.24 -27.46
CA GLY A 278 13.54 -1.60 -26.69
C GLY A 278 13.71 -1.22 -25.21
N THR A 279 12.97 -1.80 -24.28
CA THR A 279 12.04 -2.93 -24.42
C THR A 279 10.73 -2.53 -25.08
N GLU A 280 10.16 -3.38 -25.94
CA GLU A 280 8.92 -3.09 -26.65
C GLU A 280 7.68 -3.21 -25.75
N PHE A 281 7.48 -2.24 -24.86
CA PHE A 281 6.24 -2.03 -24.09
C PHE A 281 5.13 -1.49 -24.99
N ASN A 282 4.86 -2.23 -26.06
CA ASN A 282 3.98 -1.89 -27.16
C ASN A 282 2.63 -2.60 -26.98
N ARG A 283 1.52 -1.89 -27.20
CA ARG A 283 0.15 -2.45 -27.10
C ARG A 283 -0.13 -3.63 -28.05
N HIS A 284 0.59 -3.75 -29.15
CA HIS A 284 0.53 -4.89 -30.07
C HIS A 284 1.50 -6.01 -29.72
N ASN A 285 2.35 -5.83 -28.70
CA ASN A 285 3.18 -6.92 -28.20
C ASN A 285 2.28 -7.97 -27.53
N THR A 286 2.48 -9.23 -27.91
CA THR A 286 1.69 -10.41 -27.51
C THR A 286 1.31 -10.46 -26.03
N TRP A 287 2.25 -10.19 -25.13
CA TRP A 287 2.04 -10.25 -23.68
C TRP A 287 1.56 -8.93 -23.05
N PHE A 288 1.51 -7.83 -23.79
CA PHE A 288 1.18 -6.51 -23.25
C PHE A 288 -0.23 -6.44 -22.64
N SER A 289 -1.20 -7.10 -23.26
CA SER A 289 -2.57 -7.22 -22.72
C SER A 289 -2.64 -7.88 -21.33
N GLN A 290 -1.56 -8.55 -20.91
CA GLN A 290 -1.41 -9.20 -19.62
C GLN A 290 -0.37 -8.52 -18.70
N ILE A 291 0.16 -7.35 -19.07
CA ILE A 291 1.27 -6.68 -18.34
C ILE A 291 0.91 -6.22 -16.92
N LYS A 292 -0.39 -6.03 -16.62
CA LYS A 292 -0.86 -5.39 -15.39
C LYS A 292 -0.18 -5.92 -14.11
N PRO A 293 -0.02 -7.24 -13.87
CA PRO A 293 0.59 -7.73 -12.63
C PRO A 293 2.08 -7.39 -12.49
N PHE A 294 2.81 -7.26 -13.60
CA PHE A 294 4.18 -6.73 -13.58
C PHE A 294 4.19 -5.26 -13.16
N CYS A 295 3.29 -4.44 -13.71
CA CYS A 295 3.14 -3.05 -13.29
C CYS A 295 2.70 -2.92 -11.82
N ASP A 296 1.81 -3.80 -11.34
CA ASP A 296 1.40 -3.84 -9.94
C ASP A 296 2.58 -4.19 -9.03
N TYR A 297 3.44 -5.14 -9.44
CA TYR A 297 4.69 -5.47 -8.75
C TYR A 297 5.60 -4.25 -8.64
N LEU A 298 5.91 -3.59 -9.76
CA LEU A 298 6.75 -2.39 -9.77
C LEU A 298 6.16 -1.29 -8.88
N LYS A 299 4.84 -1.06 -8.93
CA LYS A 299 4.15 -0.07 -8.11
C LYS A 299 4.29 -0.36 -6.61
N ARG A 300 4.07 -1.61 -6.19
CA ARG A 300 4.18 -2.00 -4.78
C ARG A 300 5.63 -1.91 -4.30
N SER A 301 6.58 -2.37 -5.10
CA SER A 301 8.02 -2.27 -4.77
C SER A 301 8.46 -0.82 -4.65
N ASN A 302 8.16 0.03 -5.64
CA ASN A 302 8.45 1.47 -5.60
C ASN A 302 7.81 2.16 -4.39
N TYR A 303 6.57 1.81 -4.03
CA TYR A 303 5.92 2.36 -2.85
C TYR A 303 6.67 2.03 -1.56
N LEU A 304 7.03 0.76 -1.33
CA LEU A 304 7.75 0.33 -0.14
C LEU A 304 9.17 0.91 -0.09
N LEU A 305 9.84 0.95 -1.23
CA LEU A 305 11.19 1.51 -1.38
C LEU A 305 11.25 3.05 -1.29
N GLN A 306 10.10 3.72 -1.18
CA GLN A 306 10.01 5.16 -0.89
C GLN A 306 9.71 5.46 0.58
N GLN A 307 9.48 4.44 1.43
CA GLN A 307 9.17 4.67 2.84
C GLN A 307 10.43 4.96 3.66
N GLY A 308 10.38 5.96 4.54
CA GLY A 308 11.50 6.29 5.42
C GLY A 308 12.81 6.59 4.66
N LEU A 309 13.95 6.29 5.29
CA LEU A 309 15.29 6.58 4.76
C LEU A 309 16.06 5.28 4.48
N VAL A 310 16.98 5.30 3.52
CA VAL A 310 17.90 4.17 3.32
C VAL A 310 18.91 4.10 4.47
N VAL A 311 19.34 2.89 4.83
CA VAL A 311 20.38 2.67 5.84
C VAL A 311 21.71 2.40 5.16
N ASN A 312 22.65 3.33 5.30
CA ASN A 312 24.00 3.25 4.74
C ASN A 312 25.04 3.46 5.85
N ASP A 313 26.02 2.57 5.96
CA ASP A 313 27.03 2.61 7.01
C ASP A 313 28.18 3.58 6.69
N ALA A 314 28.49 3.74 5.41
CA ALA A 314 29.64 4.54 4.94
C ALA A 314 29.24 5.60 3.91
N ALA A 315 29.96 6.72 3.91
CA ALA A 315 29.94 7.70 2.84
C ALA A 315 31.32 7.77 2.19
N TYR A 316 31.41 7.59 0.87
CA TYR A 316 32.66 7.69 0.11
C TYR A 316 32.78 9.09 -0.49
N PHE A 317 33.75 9.87 -0.01
CA PHE A 317 34.03 11.17 -0.57
C PHE A 317 34.62 11.02 -1.98
N ILE A 318 34.00 11.67 -2.96
CA ILE A 318 34.43 11.53 -4.36
C ILE A 318 35.68 12.34 -4.72
N GLY A 319 36.23 13.17 -3.83
CA GLY A 319 37.28 14.13 -4.19
C GLY A 319 36.69 15.42 -4.80
N GLU A 320 37.56 16.32 -5.25
CA GLU A 320 37.15 17.64 -5.77
C GLU A 320 37.44 17.84 -7.26
N ASP A 321 38.08 16.86 -7.90
CA ASP A 321 38.39 16.89 -9.33
C ASP A 321 37.16 16.78 -10.21
N VAL A 322 37.21 17.49 -11.35
CA VAL A 322 36.21 17.43 -12.41
C VAL A 322 36.85 17.44 -13.80
N PRO A 323 36.17 16.88 -14.82
CA PRO A 323 34.85 16.23 -14.77
C PRO A 323 34.83 14.92 -13.99
N LYS A 324 33.68 14.56 -13.42
CA LYS A 324 33.54 13.35 -12.62
C LYS A 324 32.17 12.71 -12.77
N MET A 325 32.19 11.42 -13.10
CA MET A 325 31.00 10.57 -13.32
C MET A 325 30.65 9.68 -12.13
N THR A 326 31.65 9.27 -11.35
CA THR A 326 31.45 8.42 -10.18
C THR A 326 32.59 8.60 -9.17
N GLY A 327 32.41 8.05 -7.97
CA GLY A 327 33.44 7.94 -6.94
C GLY A 327 34.24 6.63 -7.03
N VAL A 328 35.31 6.55 -6.23
CA VAL A 328 36.10 5.31 -6.08
C VAL A 328 35.78 4.70 -4.71
N ARG A 329 35.51 3.40 -4.69
CA ARG A 329 35.37 2.61 -3.45
C ARG A 329 36.69 1.97 -3.08
N ASP A 330 37.62 2.77 -2.57
CA ASP A 330 38.92 2.32 -2.08
C ASP A 330 39.15 2.84 -0.66
N PRO A 331 39.19 1.95 0.37
CA PRO A 331 39.07 0.49 0.26
C PRO A 331 37.66 0.03 -0.16
N ALA A 332 37.58 -1.16 -0.74
CA ALA A 332 36.33 -1.77 -1.17
C ALA A 332 35.39 -1.99 0.03
N LEU A 333 34.07 -1.88 -0.21
CA LEU A 333 33.06 -2.12 0.82
C LEU A 333 32.85 -3.64 1.00
N PRO A 334 32.93 -4.18 2.23
CA PRO A 334 32.65 -5.57 2.50
C PRO A 334 31.17 -5.89 2.26
N LYS A 335 30.89 -7.18 2.06
CA LYS A 335 29.52 -7.68 1.91
C LYS A 335 28.71 -7.43 3.17
N GLY A 336 27.40 -7.19 2.99
CA GLY A 336 26.47 -6.97 4.08
C GLY A 336 26.47 -5.55 4.65
N TYR A 337 27.12 -4.60 3.97
CA TYR A 337 27.06 -3.16 4.28
C TYR A 337 26.58 -2.38 3.06
N SER A 338 26.11 -1.16 3.28
CA SER A 338 25.71 -0.24 2.21
C SER A 338 26.35 1.13 2.38
N PHE A 339 26.37 1.92 1.30
CA PHE A 339 27.09 3.19 1.22
C PHE A 339 26.39 4.21 0.32
N ASP A 340 26.79 5.47 0.40
CA ASP A 340 26.57 6.50 -0.62
C ASP A 340 27.88 7.17 -1.03
N TYR A 341 27.91 7.75 -2.24
CA TYR A 341 28.90 8.77 -2.58
C TYR A 341 28.51 10.14 -2.00
N ILE A 342 29.50 10.93 -1.60
CA ILE A 342 29.30 12.29 -1.07
C ILE A 342 30.31 13.26 -1.71
N ASN A 343 29.90 14.50 -2.00
CA ASN A 343 30.77 15.53 -2.58
C ASN A 343 31.20 16.59 -1.55
N ALA A 344 32.13 17.44 -1.97
CA ALA A 344 32.68 18.51 -1.12
C ALA A 344 31.60 19.52 -0.71
N GLU A 345 30.66 19.83 -1.61
CA GLU A 345 29.58 20.77 -1.33
C GLU A 345 28.71 20.33 -0.15
N VAL A 346 28.27 19.07 -0.15
CA VAL A 346 27.44 18.53 0.93
C VAL A 346 28.24 18.46 2.23
N ILE A 347 29.51 18.04 2.19
CA ILE A 347 30.39 18.03 3.38
C ILE A 347 30.51 19.43 3.97
N LEU A 348 30.74 20.45 3.15
CA LEU A 348 30.88 21.84 3.56
C LEU A 348 29.60 22.43 4.13
N LYS A 349 28.49 22.29 3.40
CA LYS A 349 27.26 23.06 3.62
C LYS A 349 26.20 22.34 4.45
N ARG A 350 26.16 21.01 4.44
CA ARG A 350 25.04 20.22 5.01
C ARG A 350 25.45 19.23 6.09
N LEU A 351 26.66 18.68 6.00
CA LEU A 351 27.10 17.60 6.88
C LEU A 351 27.42 18.14 8.29
N SER A 352 26.92 17.41 9.29
CA SER A 352 27.17 17.64 10.71
C SER A 352 27.47 16.32 11.42
N VAL A 353 27.84 16.36 12.71
CA VAL A 353 28.06 15.15 13.52
C VAL A 353 27.10 15.12 14.70
N LYS A 354 26.44 13.99 14.90
CA LYS A 354 25.56 13.71 16.04
C LYS A 354 25.80 12.27 16.52
N ASN A 355 26.03 12.10 17.82
CA ASN A 355 26.24 10.78 18.45
C ASN A 355 27.31 9.92 17.74
N GLY A 356 28.42 10.55 17.32
CA GLY A 356 29.52 9.86 16.64
C GLY A 356 29.18 9.34 15.23
N ARG A 357 28.17 9.94 14.58
CA ARG A 357 27.78 9.67 13.19
C ARG A 357 27.74 10.97 12.40
N PHE A 358 28.05 10.91 11.11
CA PHE A 358 27.76 12.01 10.19
C PHE A 358 26.27 12.02 9.88
N VAL A 359 25.63 13.18 9.94
CA VAL A 359 24.19 13.33 9.71
C VAL A 359 23.92 14.50 8.76
N LEU A 360 22.97 14.29 7.86
CA LEU A 360 22.41 15.32 6.99
C LEU A 360 21.07 15.84 7.56
N PRO A 361 20.62 17.05 7.17
CA PRO A 361 19.40 17.65 7.72
C PRO A 361 18.15 16.79 7.52
N ASP A 362 18.11 16.01 6.44
CA ASP A 362 16.99 15.16 6.05
C ASP A 362 16.99 13.79 6.77
N GLY A 363 17.97 13.55 7.65
CA GLY A 363 18.06 12.38 8.52
C GLY A 363 19.02 11.29 8.06
N MET A 364 19.54 11.36 6.82
CA MET A 364 20.58 10.44 6.34
C MET A 364 21.78 10.42 7.28
N SER A 365 22.30 9.24 7.61
CA SER A 365 23.34 9.09 8.63
C SER A 365 24.34 7.99 8.37
N TYR A 366 25.63 8.32 8.42
CA TYR A 366 26.75 7.43 8.14
C TYR A 366 27.64 7.28 9.37
N LYS A 367 28.18 6.08 9.58
CA LYS A 367 29.14 5.80 10.66
C LYS A 367 30.56 6.20 10.27
N LEU A 368 30.92 6.07 9.00
CA LEU A 368 32.27 6.32 8.49
C LEU A 368 32.24 7.23 7.25
N LEU A 369 33.16 8.20 7.20
CA LEU A 369 33.47 8.97 5.99
C LEU A 369 34.80 8.47 5.42
N VAL A 370 34.77 7.89 4.22
CA VAL A 370 35.96 7.36 3.54
C VAL A 370 36.52 8.44 2.62
N LEU A 371 37.80 8.76 2.80
CA LEU A 371 38.53 9.71 1.97
C LEU A 371 39.32 8.95 0.89
N PRO A 372 39.27 9.40 -0.38
CA PRO A 372 40.00 8.74 -1.45
C PRO A 372 41.51 8.94 -1.25
N LYS A 373 42.32 8.06 -1.85
CA LYS A 373 43.79 8.16 -1.83
C LYS A 373 44.30 9.27 -2.77
N LEU A 374 43.92 10.51 -2.48
CA LEU A 374 44.35 11.70 -3.20
C LEU A 374 45.25 12.56 -2.32
N GLU A 375 46.26 13.18 -2.94
CA GLU A 375 47.15 14.13 -2.28
C GLU A 375 46.54 15.53 -2.18
N THR A 376 45.40 15.77 -2.83
CA THR A 376 44.82 17.09 -2.99
C THR A 376 43.54 17.27 -2.19
N MET A 377 43.42 18.42 -1.52
CA MET A 377 42.18 18.89 -0.88
C MET A 377 42.24 20.41 -0.71
N ARG A 378 41.14 21.13 -0.91
CA ARG A 378 41.09 22.57 -0.65
C ARG A 378 41.10 22.88 0.85
N PRO A 379 41.71 24.00 1.29
CA PRO A 379 41.82 24.35 2.70
C PRO A 379 40.49 24.40 3.45
N GLU A 380 39.43 24.95 2.84
CA GLU A 380 38.11 25.05 3.45
C GLU A 380 37.47 23.69 3.72
N LEU A 381 37.67 22.71 2.83
CA LEU A 381 37.14 21.36 2.99
C LEU A 381 37.89 20.62 4.09
N LEU A 382 39.22 20.70 4.11
CA LEU A 382 40.01 20.08 5.18
C LEU A 382 39.68 20.68 6.55
N GLN A 383 39.49 22.00 6.61
CA GLN A 383 39.06 22.69 7.83
C GLN A 383 37.69 22.20 8.31
N LYS A 384 36.73 21.96 7.40
CA LYS A 384 35.44 21.38 7.74
C LYS A 384 35.56 19.93 8.22
N ILE A 385 36.34 19.09 7.53
CA ILE A 385 36.57 17.70 7.95
C ILE A 385 37.20 17.67 9.35
N LYS A 386 38.21 18.51 9.59
CA LYS A 386 38.83 18.69 10.92
C LYS A 386 37.78 19.02 11.98
N GLN A 387 36.84 19.94 11.72
CA GLN A 387 35.75 20.26 12.64
C GLN A 387 34.82 19.08 12.90
N LEU A 388 34.44 18.35 11.83
CA LEU A 388 33.55 17.19 11.94
C LEU A 388 34.19 16.06 12.77
N VAL A 389 35.47 15.74 12.52
CA VAL A 389 36.20 14.75 13.31
C VAL A 389 36.33 15.21 14.76
N ALA A 390 36.72 16.48 15.00
CA ALA A 390 36.79 17.02 16.36
C ALA A 390 35.45 16.91 17.11
N GLY A 391 34.33 17.03 16.39
CA GLY A 391 32.96 16.87 16.91
C GLY A 391 32.50 15.43 17.17
N GLY A 392 33.28 14.41 16.77
CA GLY A 392 32.96 12.99 17.00
C GLY A 392 32.90 12.12 15.75
N GLY A 393 33.13 12.69 14.56
CA GLY A 393 33.12 11.93 13.30
C GLY A 393 34.30 10.97 13.19
N THR A 394 34.15 9.89 12.43
CA THR A 394 35.25 8.98 12.10
C THR A 394 35.59 9.06 10.62
N ILE A 395 36.87 9.24 10.28
CA ILE A 395 37.34 9.21 8.89
C ILE A 395 38.28 8.03 8.64
N LEU A 396 38.22 7.48 7.43
CA LEU A 396 39.16 6.47 6.94
C LEU A 396 39.81 6.99 5.65
N GLY A 397 41.12 7.23 5.68
CA GLY A 397 41.89 7.60 4.50
C GLY A 397 43.20 8.35 4.82
N PRO A 398 44.04 8.59 3.80
CA PRO A 398 45.28 9.32 3.98
C PRO A 398 45.04 10.82 4.18
N ALA A 399 46.03 11.49 4.77
CA ALA A 399 46.04 12.94 4.84
C ALA A 399 46.31 13.55 3.46
N PRO A 400 45.61 14.63 3.06
CA PRO A 400 46.00 15.39 1.88
C PRO A 400 47.33 16.12 2.12
N LEU A 401 48.06 16.39 1.04
CA LEU A 401 49.38 17.05 1.07
C LEU A 401 49.32 18.50 0.60
N ARG A 402 48.42 18.84 -0.33
CA ARG A 402 48.38 20.15 -0.99
C ARG A 402 46.98 20.55 -1.46
N SER A 403 46.79 21.80 -1.84
CA SER A 403 45.58 22.25 -2.55
C SER A 403 45.64 21.83 -4.03
N PRO A 404 44.53 21.48 -4.68
CA PRO A 404 44.49 21.33 -6.14
C PRO A 404 44.38 22.67 -6.89
N SER A 405 44.06 23.75 -6.17
CA SER A 405 43.80 25.08 -6.73
C SER A 405 45.08 25.94 -6.78
N LEU A 406 45.11 26.90 -7.71
CA LEU A 406 46.14 27.93 -7.77
C LEU A 406 45.79 29.11 -6.84
N GLN A 407 44.53 29.20 -6.41
CA GLN A 407 44.08 30.17 -5.42
C GLN A 407 44.96 30.11 -4.16
N ASN A 408 45.53 31.27 -3.82
CA ASN A 408 46.39 31.48 -2.66
C ASN A 408 47.66 30.58 -2.61
N TYR A 409 48.10 30.01 -3.73
CA TYR A 409 49.36 29.27 -3.78
C TYR A 409 50.56 30.21 -3.55
N PRO A 410 51.59 29.82 -2.76
CA PRO A 410 51.77 28.54 -2.05
C PRO A 410 51.19 28.49 -0.62
N ALA A 411 50.60 29.58 -0.12
CA ALA A 411 50.08 29.64 1.25
C ALA A 411 48.98 28.59 1.52
N SER A 412 48.18 28.24 0.51
CA SER A 412 47.17 27.18 0.60
C SER A 412 47.78 25.80 0.91
N ASP A 413 48.95 25.47 0.34
CA ASP A 413 49.64 24.20 0.62
C ASP A 413 50.21 24.16 2.05
N ASN A 414 50.70 25.29 2.56
CA ASN A 414 51.14 25.41 3.95
C ASN A 414 49.97 25.23 4.93
N ALA A 415 48.80 25.80 4.62
CA ALA A 415 47.60 25.61 5.42
C ALA A 415 47.14 24.15 5.44
N ILE A 416 47.17 23.45 4.30
CA ILE A 416 46.86 22.02 4.22
C ILE A 416 47.85 21.21 5.07
N SER A 417 49.16 21.41 4.87
CA SER A 417 50.20 20.69 5.59
C SER A 417 50.08 20.86 7.12
N SER A 418 49.79 22.08 7.58
CA SER A 418 49.57 22.39 9.00
C SER A 418 48.33 21.67 9.56
N MET A 419 47.19 21.75 8.87
CA MET A 419 45.96 21.07 9.31
C MET A 419 46.07 19.54 9.25
N ALA A 420 46.70 19.01 8.20
CA ALA A 420 46.96 17.58 8.06
C ALA A 420 47.83 17.06 9.22
N SER A 421 48.90 17.79 9.57
CA SER A 421 49.77 17.42 10.70
C SER A 421 49.02 17.41 12.04
N GLN A 422 48.05 18.30 12.22
CA GLN A 422 47.23 18.33 13.45
C GLN A 422 46.27 17.14 13.55
N VAL A 423 45.72 16.67 12.42
CA VAL A 423 44.69 15.63 12.38
C VAL A 423 45.29 14.22 12.30
N TRP A 424 46.31 14.01 11.44
CA TRP A 424 46.95 12.69 11.22
C TRP A 424 48.30 12.52 11.95
N GLY A 425 48.83 13.56 12.57
CA GLY A 425 50.18 13.58 13.13
C GLY A 425 51.23 14.11 12.16
N SER A 426 52.40 14.50 12.67
CA SER A 426 53.52 15.00 11.86
C SER A 426 54.13 13.88 10.99
N ALA A 427 54.94 14.26 9.99
CA ALA A 427 55.61 13.30 9.10
C ALA A 427 56.42 12.23 9.87
N ASP A 428 57.06 12.62 10.98
CA ASP A 428 57.88 11.74 11.82
C ASP A 428 57.07 10.88 12.80
N ASN A 429 55.76 11.12 12.94
CA ASN A 429 54.88 10.41 13.87
C ASN A 429 53.46 10.27 13.28
N LYS A 430 53.37 9.78 12.03
CA LYS A 430 52.09 9.53 11.37
C LYS A 430 51.34 8.44 12.11
N LYS A 431 50.13 8.76 12.58
CA LYS A 431 49.27 7.78 13.23
C LYS A 431 48.52 6.97 12.17
N MET A 432 48.67 5.65 12.20
CA MET A 432 47.79 4.75 11.43
C MET A 432 46.35 4.78 12.00
N TYR A 433 46.20 5.00 13.30
CA TYR A 433 44.90 5.26 13.90
C TYR A 433 45.06 6.13 15.15
N GLY A 434 44.06 6.95 15.47
CA GLY A 434 44.08 7.71 16.71
C GLY A 434 42.88 8.63 16.89
N ALA A 435 42.67 9.05 18.14
CA ALA A 435 41.65 10.06 18.47
C ALA A 435 42.10 11.45 18.01
N PHE A 436 41.15 12.24 17.50
CA PHE A 436 41.29 13.66 17.26
C PHE A 436 40.03 14.38 17.72
N GLY A 437 40.15 15.22 18.75
CA GLY A 437 38.99 15.72 19.49
C GLY A 437 38.15 14.57 20.04
N LYS A 438 36.84 14.58 19.75
CA LYS A 438 35.92 13.49 20.14
C LYS A 438 35.82 12.35 19.11
N GLY A 439 36.44 12.51 17.94
CA GLY A 439 36.34 11.57 16.82
C GLY A 439 37.59 10.73 16.63
N THR A 440 37.62 10.01 15.52
CA THR A 440 38.69 9.05 15.20
C THR A 440 39.19 9.26 13.77
N VAL A 441 40.50 9.21 13.61
CA VAL A 441 41.18 9.23 12.31
C VAL A 441 41.82 7.87 12.09
N ILE A 442 41.51 7.24 10.96
CA ILE A 442 42.02 5.93 10.57
C ILE A 442 42.73 6.07 9.22
N SER A 443 43.91 5.47 9.09
CA SER A 443 44.70 5.44 7.88
C SER A 443 45.37 4.08 7.71
N GLY A 444 45.45 3.57 6.48
CA GLY A 444 46.13 2.30 6.18
C GLY A 444 45.39 1.03 6.61
N MET A 445 44.13 1.12 7.06
CA MET A 445 43.29 -0.05 7.37
C MET A 445 42.37 -0.44 6.21
N THR A 446 41.99 -1.72 6.14
CA THR A 446 40.88 -2.16 5.29
C THR A 446 39.54 -1.68 5.87
N MET A 447 38.48 -1.78 5.08
CA MET A 447 37.14 -1.39 5.52
C MET A 447 36.60 -2.32 6.62
N GLU A 448 36.91 -3.61 6.57
CA GLU A 448 36.58 -4.60 7.59
C GLU A 448 37.24 -4.26 8.93
N GLN A 449 38.55 -3.99 8.91
CA GLN A 449 39.30 -3.58 10.11
C GLN A 449 38.73 -2.30 10.73
N ALA A 450 38.34 -1.33 9.89
CA ALA A 450 37.71 -0.10 10.35
C ALA A 450 36.33 -0.36 10.97
N PHE A 451 35.50 -1.22 10.37
CA PHE A 451 34.20 -1.57 10.95
C PHE A 451 34.31 -2.39 12.23
N ASP A 452 35.27 -3.29 12.34
CA ASP A 452 35.56 -4.04 13.57
C ASP A 452 35.97 -3.10 14.71
N LEU A 453 36.87 -2.14 14.42
CA LEU A 453 37.27 -1.11 15.38
C LEU A 453 36.07 -0.28 15.86
N LEU A 454 35.15 0.03 14.94
CA LEU A 454 33.94 0.81 15.22
C LEU A 454 32.78 -0.03 15.75
N LYS A 455 32.96 -1.36 15.89
CA LYS A 455 31.94 -2.33 16.29
C LYS A 455 30.67 -2.25 15.43
N VAL A 456 30.84 -2.01 14.14
CA VAL A 456 29.75 -2.02 13.15
C VAL A 456 29.65 -3.42 12.60
N LYS A 457 28.55 -4.11 12.88
CA LYS A 457 28.25 -5.42 12.31
C LYS A 457 27.61 -5.27 10.92
N PRO A 458 27.66 -6.29 10.06
CA PRO A 458 26.94 -6.28 8.79
C PRO A 458 25.44 -6.01 9.03
N ASP A 459 24.83 -5.21 8.16
CA ASP A 459 23.41 -4.90 8.17
C ASP A 459 22.55 -6.10 7.73
N PHE A 460 23.09 -6.87 6.79
CA PHE A 460 22.51 -8.11 6.28
C PHE A 460 23.62 -9.12 6.02
N GLN A 461 23.62 -10.23 6.75
CA GLN A 461 24.62 -11.30 6.62
C GLN A 461 23.97 -12.57 6.08
N SER A 462 24.50 -13.11 4.99
CA SER A 462 24.02 -14.36 4.39
C SER A 462 25.18 -15.24 3.94
N ASN A 463 25.00 -16.57 4.01
CA ASN A 463 25.94 -17.57 3.53
C ASN A 463 25.78 -17.88 2.02
N THR A 464 24.84 -17.24 1.32
CA THR A 464 24.49 -17.57 -0.08
C THR A 464 25.42 -17.03 -1.16
N SER A 465 26.49 -16.30 -0.82
CA SER A 465 27.33 -15.56 -1.78
C SER A 465 26.57 -14.43 -2.51
N ASP A 466 27.20 -13.73 -3.49
CA ASP A 466 26.70 -12.51 -4.19
C ASP A 466 25.39 -12.70 -4.98
N THR A 467 24.73 -13.84 -4.82
CA THR A 467 23.49 -14.22 -5.49
C THR A 467 22.24 -13.66 -4.81
N VAL A 468 22.34 -13.23 -3.54
CA VAL A 468 21.25 -12.57 -2.82
C VAL A 468 21.64 -11.12 -2.56
N LEU A 469 20.85 -10.20 -3.10
CA LEU A 469 21.05 -8.76 -2.92
C LEU A 469 19.98 -8.19 -1.99
N TYR A 470 20.29 -7.06 -1.36
CA TYR A 470 19.36 -6.41 -0.44
C TYR A 470 19.46 -4.88 -0.48
N ILE A 471 18.40 -4.22 0.00
CA ILE A 471 18.43 -2.83 0.44
C ILE A 471 17.59 -2.69 1.70
N HIS A 472 18.04 -1.85 2.63
CA HIS A 472 17.40 -1.61 3.92
C HIS A 472 16.88 -0.18 4.01
N ARG A 473 15.62 -0.03 4.43
CA ARG A 473 14.99 1.23 4.77
C ARG A 473 14.50 1.24 6.21
N THR A 474 14.77 2.34 6.90
CA THR A 474 14.30 2.60 8.26
C THR A 474 13.15 3.61 8.24
N THR A 475 12.08 3.31 8.98
CA THR A 475 10.87 4.14 9.06
C THR A 475 10.53 4.45 10.52
N ALA A 476 9.58 5.35 10.75
CA ALA A 476 9.13 5.67 12.12
C ALA A 476 8.49 4.45 12.84
N SER A 477 7.93 3.50 12.10
CA SER A 477 7.17 2.36 12.64
C SER A 477 7.90 1.02 12.57
N GLY A 478 9.04 0.94 11.88
CA GLY A 478 9.69 -0.35 11.59
C GLY A 478 10.81 -0.27 10.57
N GLU A 479 11.37 -1.43 10.28
CA GLU A 479 12.45 -1.61 9.30
C GLU A 479 11.92 -2.41 8.11
N ILE A 480 12.43 -2.12 6.92
CA ILE A 480 12.01 -2.76 5.67
C ILE A 480 13.28 -3.20 4.92
N TYR A 481 13.46 -4.50 4.76
CA TYR A 481 14.49 -5.06 3.89
C TYR A 481 13.83 -5.58 2.61
N PHE A 482 14.30 -5.13 1.45
CA PHE A 482 14.02 -5.84 0.19
C PHE A 482 15.14 -6.85 -0.04
N VAL A 483 14.79 -8.11 -0.31
CA VAL A 483 15.73 -9.21 -0.53
C VAL A 483 15.38 -9.90 -1.85
N THR A 484 16.35 -10.10 -2.73
CA THR A 484 16.14 -10.68 -4.07
C THR A 484 17.15 -11.78 -4.39
N ASN A 485 16.66 -12.89 -4.94
CA ASN A 485 17.47 -13.94 -5.53
C ASN A 485 17.82 -13.57 -6.97
N GLN A 486 19.10 -13.51 -7.32
CA GLN A 486 19.59 -13.16 -8.66
C GLN A 486 19.90 -14.37 -9.54
N THR A 487 19.52 -15.58 -9.12
CA THR A 487 19.79 -16.85 -9.81
C THR A 487 18.53 -17.49 -10.37
N ASP A 488 18.72 -18.40 -11.31
CA ASP A 488 17.70 -19.25 -11.91
C ASP A 488 17.34 -20.50 -11.05
N LYS A 489 17.84 -20.56 -9.81
CA LYS A 489 17.63 -21.69 -8.89
C LYS A 489 16.87 -21.24 -7.65
N THR A 490 16.17 -22.17 -7.01
CA THR A 490 15.61 -21.95 -5.68
C THR A 490 16.74 -21.88 -4.66
N LEU A 491 16.71 -20.89 -3.77
CA LEU A 491 17.65 -20.72 -2.67
C LEU A 491 16.92 -20.93 -1.35
N GLU A 492 17.51 -21.73 -0.47
CA GLU A 492 17.12 -21.87 0.94
C GLU A 492 18.30 -21.41 1.80
N PHE A 493 18.06 -20.44 2.67
CA PHE A 493 19.13 -19.77 3.43
C PHE A 493 18.58 -19.15 4.71
N SER A 494 19.46 -18.68 5.61
CA SER A 494 19.05 -18.11 6.90
C SER A 494 19.85 -16.83 7.16
N PRO A 495 19.47 -15.71 6.53
CA PRO A 495 20.18 -14.46 6.71
C PRO A 495 19.96 -13.92 8.12
N GLU A 496 20.99 -13.23 8.62
CA GLU A 496 20.92 -12.42 9.83
C GLU A 496 20.70 -10.94 9.44
N PHE A 497 19.62 -10.37 9.94
CA PHE A 497 19.30 -8.95 9.81
C PHE A 497 19.76 -8.23 11.07
N ARG A 498 20.39 -7.05 10.96
CA ARG A 498 20.86 -6.24 12.09
C ARG A 498 19.72 -5.53 12.86
N ILE A 499 18.63 -6.26 13.11
CA ILE A 499 17.43 -5.82 13.80
C ILE A 499 17.22 -6.71 15.03
N LYS A 500 16.80 -6.11 16.14
CA LYS A 500 16.48 -6.82 17.39
C LYS A 500 15.10 -6.44 17.89
N ASN A 501 14.51 -7.32 18.69
CA ASN A 501 13.28 -7.05 19.43
C ASN A 501 12.14 -6.54 18.55
N LYS A 502 12.04 -7.04 17.31
CA LYS A 502 10.94 -6.76 16.39
C LYS A 502 10.46 -8.03 15.71
N GLN A 503 9.16 -8.13 15.46
CA GLN A 503 8.57 -9.29 14.78
C GLN A 503 8.81 -9.19 13.26
N PRO A 504 9.49 -10.17 12.62
CA PRO A 504 9.58 -10.23 11.16
C PRO A 504 8.27 -10.66 10.50
N ALA A 505 7.99 -10.10 9.32
CA ALA A 505 6.92 -10.48 8.42
C ALA A 505 7.41 -10.45 6.96
N LEU A 506 6.94 -11.37 6.14
CA LEU A 506 7.20 -11.40 4.70
C LEU A 506 6.04 -10.76 3.95
N TRP A 507 6.34 -9.77 3.12
CA TRP A 507 5.40 -9.10 2.24
C TRP A 507 5.80 -9.38 0.79
N ASP A 508 4.89 -10.00 0.03
CA ASP A 508 5.11 -10.37 -1.36
C ASP A 508 4.49 -9.32 -2.29
N ALA A 509 5.35 -8.61 -3.03
CA ALA A 509 4.93 -7.58 -3.97
C ALA A 509 4.32 -8.14 -5.26
N VAL A 510 4.51 -9.41 -5.61
CA VAL A 510 3.86 -10.07 -6.75
C VAL A 510 2.39 -10.33 -6.42
N THR A 511 2.12 -10.95 -5.28
CA THR A 511 0.77 -11.40 -4.90
C THR A 511 -0.01 -10.42 -4.01
N ALA A 512 0.65 -9.40 -3.46
CA ALA A 512 0.11 -8.49 -2.43
C ALA A 512 -0.26 -9.20 -1.12
N THR A 513 0.32 -10.36 -0.85
CA THR A 513 0.09 -11.08 0.40
C THR A 513 1.12 -10.68 1.46
N THR A 514 0.74 -10.80 2.73
CA THR A 514 1.63 -10.57 3.86
C THR A 514 1.43 -11.68 4.87
N ARG A 515 2.51 -12.11 5.52
CA ARG A 515 2.46 -13.13 6.56
C ARG A 515 3.54 -12.89 7.61
N VAL A 516 3.22 -13.22 8.86
CA VAL A 516 4.20 -13.18 9.96
C VAL A 516 5.18 -14.35 9.80
N LEU A 517 6.45 -14.12 10.10
CA LEU A 517 7.48 -15.16 10.12
C LEU A 517 7.71 -15.60 11.56
N HIS A 518 7.27 -16.81 11.90
CA HIS A 518 7.34 -17.34 13.27
C HIS A 518 8.65 -18.08 13.56
N GLU A 519 9.30 -18.62 12.53
CA GLU A 519 10.61 -19.26 12.64
C GLU A 519 11.69 -18.17 12.54
N TYR A 520 12.26 -17.77 13.67
CA TYR A 520 13.41 -16.87 13.72
C TYR A 520 14.16 -17.04 15.04
N ASN A 521 15.42 -16.65 15.07
CA ASN A 521 16.24 -16.66 16.28
C ASN A 521 16.86 -15.27 16.52
N GLN A 522 16.79 -14.79 17.76
CA GLN A 522 17.48 -13.55 18.16
C GLN A 522 18.93 -13.89 18.54
N THR A 523 19.89 -13.12 18.04
CA THR A 523 21.32 -13.25 18.38
C THR A 523 21.77 -12.05 19.20
N ALA A 524 23.05 -12.06 19.58
CA ALA A 524 23.69 -10.90 20.21
C ALA A 524 23.78 -9.69 19.28
N ASP A 525 23.64 -9.83 17.96
CA ASP A 525 23.88 -8.78 16.97
C ASP A 525 22.65 -8.49 16.07
N GLY A 526 21.69 -9.42 15.97
CA GLY A 526 20.54 -9.28 15.07
C GLY A 526 19.48 -10.37 15.20
N THR A 527 18.74 -10.61 14.12
CA THR A 527 17.69 -11.62 14.00
C THR A 527 17.98 -12.51 12.80
N VAL A 528 18.14 -13.82 13.02
CA VAL A 528 18.27 -14.83 11.97
C VAL A 528 16.89 -15.31 11.56
N VAL A 529 16.56 -15.25 10.28
CA VAL A 529 15.25 -15.64 9.75
C VAL A 529 15.43 -16.66 8.62
N PRO A 530 15.05 -17.94 8.77
CA PRO A 530 15.05 -18.88 7.65
C PRO A 530 14.17 -18.42 6.50
N MET A 531 14.72 -18.45 5.29
CA MET A 531 14.14 -17.95 4.05
C MET A 531 14.25 -18.97 2.91
N LYS A 532 13.24 -18.96 2.03
CA LYS A 532 13.25 -19.67 0.74
C LYS A 532 12.77 -18.72 -0.36
N LEU A 533 13.55 -18.61 -1.44
CA LEU A 533 13.23 -17.81 -2.61
C LEU A 533 13.35 -18.66 -3.88
N ALA A 534 12.30 -18.71 -4.68
CA ALA A 534 12.27 -19.31 -6.01
C ALA A 534 13.23 -18.58 -6.98
N PRO A 535 13.48 -19.13 -8.18
CA PRO A 535 14.29 -18.47 -9.21
C PRO A 535 13.85 -17.03 -9.45
N TYR A 536 14.77 -16.07 -9.34
CA TYR A 536 14.49 -14.64 -9.51
C TYR A 536 13.40 -14.05 -8.58
N GLU A 537 13.02 -14.74 -7.50
CA GLU A 537 12.02 -14.26 -6.54
C GLU A 537 12.60 -13.17 -5.63
N SER A 538 11.75 -12.26 -5.19
CA SER A 538 12.09 -11.21 -4.23
C SER A 538 10.97 -11.03 -3.22
N ALA A 539 11.32 -10.57 -2.03
CA ALA A 539 10.39 -10.33 -0.94
C ALA A 539 10.81 -9.12 -0.11
N PHE A 540 9.82 -8.50 0.54
CA PHE A 540 10.07 -7.51 1.58
C PHE A 540 9.97 -8.18 2.95
N ILE A 541 11.04 -8.09 3.75
CA ILE A 541 11.07 -8.53 5.14
C ILE A 541 10.89 -7.29 6.02
N VAL A 542 9.72 -7.19 6.63
CA VAL A 542 9.31 -6.04 7.43
C VAL A 542 9.41 -6.41 8.91
N PHE A 543 10.12 -5.60 9.67
CA PHE A 543 10.25 -5.75 11.12
C PHE A 543 9.44 -4.66 11.83
N ASN A 544 8.34 -5.05 12.47
CA ASN A 544 7.47 -4.15 13.23
C ASN A 544 6.89 -4.82 14.49
N GLY A 545 6.46 -4.00 15.46
CA GLY A 545 5.89 -4.51 16.71
C GLY A 545 6.86 -5.30 17.59
N ALA A 546 6.41 -5.71 18.78
CA ALA A 546 7.20 -6.54 19.68
C ALA A 546 7.28 -7.99 19.15
N PRO A 547 8.39 -8.71 19.39
CA PRO A 547 8.48 -10.14 19.08
C PRO A 547 7.36 -10.89 19.81
N LYS A 548 6.68 -11.79 19.11
CA LYS A 548 5.79 -12.75 19.75
C LYS A 548 6.58 -14.02 20.00
N GLU A 549 6.48 -14.60 21.20
CA GLU A 549 7.11 -15.89 21.51
C GLU A 549 6.68 -16.91 20.43
N GLY A 550 7.66 -17.42 19.68
CA GLY A 550 7.42 -18.47 18.71
C GLY A 550 7.17 -19.78 19.46
N SER A 551 6.06 -20.45 19.18
CA SER A 551 5.98 -21.88 19.47
C SER A 551 7.08 -22.57 18.67
N ASN A 552 7.93 -23.39 19.31
CA ASN A 552 9.08 -24.11 18.73
C ASN A 552 8.74 -25.11 17.59
N HIS A 553 7.64 -24.94 16.85
CA HIS A 553 7.09 -25.95 15.94
C HIS A 553 6.58 -25.43 14.57
N THR A 554 6.62 -24.12 14.26
CA THR A 554 6.13 -23.60 12.95
C THR A 554 7.29 -23.20 12.04
N LYS A 555 7.37 -23.81 10.85
CA LYS A 555 8.36 -23.46 9.82
C LYS A 555 7.87 -22.31 8.96
N ASN A 556 8.74 -21.36 8.63
CA ASN A 556 8.39 -20.23 7.77
C ASN A 556 8.02 -20.65 6.34
N PHE A 557 8.54 -21.78 5.86
CA PHE A 557 8.31 -22.27 4.51
C PHE A 557 8.03 -23.77 4.58
N VAL A 558 6.77 -24.14 4.35
CA VAL A 558 6.32 -25.53 4.37
C VAL A 558 6.47 -26.12 2.98
N SER A 559 6.87 -27.39 2.89
CA SER A 559 6.94 -28.09 1.61
C SER A 559 5.55 -28.28 1.03
N SER A 560 5.40 -28.04 -0.27
CA SER A 560 4.18 -28.39 -0.98
C SER A 560 4.10 -29.90 -1.20
N THR A 561 2.89 -30.45 -1.08
CA THR A 561 2.59 -31.84 -1.42
C THR A 561 1.79 -31.87 -2.71
N ALA A 562 2.33 -32.52 -3.74
CA ALA A 562 1.61 -32.71 -5.00
C ALA A 562 0.39 -33.60 -4.77
N LEU A 563 -0.80 -33.05 -5.02
CA LEU A 563 -2.07 -33.77 -4.91
C LEU A 563 -2.37 -34.54 -6.18
N ARG A 564 -2.20 -33.90 -7.34
CA ARG A 564 -2.58 -34.47 -8.63
C ARG A 564 -1.84 -33.79 -9.78
N LYS A 565 -1.31 -34.57 -10.70
CA LYS A 565 -0.93 -34.08 -12.03
C LYS A 565 -2.16 -34.03 -12.93
N LEU A 566 -2.40 -32.90 -13.58
CA LEU A 566 -3.50 -32.76 -14.54
C LEU A 566 -3.07 -33.36 -15.88
N SER A 567 -3.24 -34.67 -16.00
CA SER A 567 -2.98 -35.47 -17.21
C SER A 567 -4.28 -35.72 -17.97
N GLY A 568 -4.29 -35.45 -19.28
CA GLY A 568 -5.45 -35.64 -20.16
C GLY A 568 -5.36 -34.74 -21.39
N GLY A 569 -6.28 -34.94 -22.34
CA GLY A 569 -6.38 -34.10 -23.53
C GLY A 569 -6.72 -32.65 -23.17
N TRP A 570 -5.98 -31.71 -23.72
CA TRP A 570 -6.25 -30.28 -23.62
C TRP A 570 -6.84 -29.79 -24.93
N THR A 571 -8.00 -29.15 -24.87
CA THR A 571 -8.54 -28.44 -26.04
C THR A 571 -7.88 -27.07 -26.10
N VAL A 572 -7.09 -26.82 -27.14
CA VAL A 572 -6.32 -25.59 -27.32
C VAL A 572 -6.89 -24.80 -28.49
N GLN A 573 -7.32 -23.58 -28.22
CA GLN A 573 -7.77 -22.63 -29.24
C GLN A 573 -6.72 -21.56 -29.46
N PHE A 574 -6.22 -21.46 -30.69
CA PHE A 574 -5.37 -20.36 -31.15
C PHE A 574 -6.22 -19.30 -31.85
N ASP A 575 -5.73 -18.06 -31.92
CA ASP A 575 -6.40 -17.01 -32.70
C ASP A 575 -6.06 -17.12 -34.20
N PRO A 576 -7.03 -17.41 -35.10
CA PRO A 576 -6.80 -17.46 -36.54
C PRO A 576 -6.37 -16.11 -37.13
N GLY A 577 -6.84 -15.00 -36.55
CA GLY A 577 -6.50 -13.64 -36.99
C GLY A 577 -4.99 -13.36 -36.89
N SER A 578 -4.37 -13.90 -35.84
CA SER A 578 -2.92 -13.86 -35.60
C SER A 578 -2.13 -15.00 -36.30
N GLY A 579 -2.76 -15.74 -37.22
CA GLY A 579 -2.14 -16.83 -37.98
C GLY A 579 -2.15 -18.19 -37.27
N GLY A 580 -2.99 -18.37 -36.25
CA GLY A 580 -3.21 -19.65 -35.56
C GLY A 580 -4.14 -20.61 -36.32
N SER A 581 -4.47 -21.75 -35.70
CA SER A 581 -5.39 -22.74 -36.28
C SER A 581 -6.82 -22.22 -36.39
N ALA A 582 -7.52 -22.57 -37.49
CA ALA A 582 -8.90 -22.14 -37.74
C ALA A 582 -9.92 -22.70 -36.73
N GLY A 583 -9.59 -23.80 -36.05
CA GLY A 583 -10.40 -24.41 -35.01
C GLY A 583 -9.55 -24.89 -33.84
N ALA A 584 -10.22 -25.37 -32.79
CA ALA A 584 -9.56 -25.94 -31.63
C ALA A 584 -8.83 -27.24 -31.99
N VAL A 585 -7.66 -27.43 -31.41
CA VAL A 585 -6.84 -28.65 -31.57
C VAL A 585 -6.71 -29.35 -30.22
N VAL A 586 -6.62 -30.67 -30.25
CA VAL A 586 -6.44 -31.48 -29.03
C VAL A 586 -4.96 -31.74 -28.83
N PHE A 587 -4.46 -31.38 -27.65
CA PHE A 587 -3.12 -31.69 -27.17
C PHE A 587 -3.24 -32.86 -26.20
N ASP A 588 -2.87 -34.07 -26.63
CA ASP A 588 -2.88 -35.27 -25.77
C ASP A 588 -1.91 -35.15 -24.59
N LYS A 589 -0.87 -34.32 -24.75
CA LYS A 589 0.07 -33.89 -23.72
C LYS A 589 0.41 -32.43 -23.91
N LEU A 590 0.71 -31.75 -22.81
CA LEU A 590 1.32 -30.41 -22.86
C LEU A 590 2.72 -30.53 -23.46
N GLU A 591 3.01 -29.66 -24.44
CA GLU A 591 4.28 -29.63 -25.15
C GLU A 591 4.54 -28.23 -25.71
N ASP A 592 5.77 -28.01 -26.15
CA ASP A 592 6.20 -26.75 -26.75
C ASP A 592 5.55 -26.56 -28.13
N TRP A 593 5.00 -25.38 -28.41
CA TRP A 593 4.38 -25.11 -29.72
C TRP A 593 5.37 -25.30 -30.87
N THR A 594 6.65 -25.02 -30.65
CA THR A 594 7.70 -25.10 -31.68
C THR A 594 7.99 -26.54 -32.16
N THR A 595 7.57 -27.55 -31.39
CA THR A 595 7.73 -28.97 -31.78
C THR A 595 6.51 -29.54 -32.49
N ARG A 596 5.44 -28.75 -32.64
CA ARG A 596 4.22 -29.15 -33.35
C ARG A 596 4.47 -29.27 -34.85
N LYS A 597 3.77 -30.23 -35.48
CA LYS A 597 3.88 -30.47 -36.94
C LYS A 597 3.13 -29.42 -37.74
N GLU A 598 2.10 -28.83 -37.13
CA GLU A 598 1.26 -27.82 -37.74
C GLU A 598 2.02 -26.48 -37.80
N GLU A 599 2.38 -26.04 -39.01
CA GLU A 599 3.18 -24.80 -39.20
C GLU A 599 2.47 -23.54 -38.67
N ASN A 600 1.13 -23.51 -38.60
CA ASN A 600 0.37 -22.42 -37.99
C ASN A 600 0.42 -22.42 -36.44
N ILE A 601 0.86 -23.50 -35.81
CA ILE A 601 1.11 -23.58 -34.36
C ILE A 601 2.60 -23.39 -34.07
N LYS A 602 3.47 -24.05 -34.84
CA LYS A 602 4.93 -23.93 -34.71
C LYS A 602 5.44 -22.50 -34.85
N ASN A 603 4.88 -21.75 -35.78
CA ASN A 603 5.21 -20.34 -36.03
C ASN A 603 4.33 -19.37 -35.23
N TYR A 604 3.49 -19.85 -34.32
CA TYR A 604 2.47 -19.00 -33.70
C TYR A 604 3.08 -17.98 -32.75
N SER A 605 2.55 -16.76 -32.75
CA SER A 605 2.77 -15.79 -31.68
C SER A 605 1.48 -15.05 -31.39
N GLY A 606 1.06 -15.04 -30.13
CA GLY A 606 -0.28 -14.61 -29.74
C GLY A 606 -0.79 -15.31 -28.50
N ALA A 607 -2.11 -15.26 -28.32
CA ALA A 607 -2.78 -15.92 -27.21
C ALA A 607 -3.36 -17.28 -27.62
N ALA A 608 -3.08 -18.31 -26.84
CA ALA A 608 -3.74 -19.61 -26.94
C ALA A 608 -4.51 -19.92 -25.66
N VAL A 609 -5.74 -20.41 -25.79
CA VAL A 609 -6.62 -20.76 -24.68
C VAL A 609 -6.68 -22.27 -24.53
N TYR A 610 -6.14 -22.77 -23.42
CA TYR A 610 -6.16 -24.17 -23.03
C TYR A 610 -7.38 -24.44 -22.16
N LYS A 611 -8.14 -25.48 -22.48
CA LYS A 611 -9.30 -25.94 -21.69
C LYS A 611 -9.16 -27.41 -21.33
N THR A 612 -9.48 -27.73 -20.08
CA THR A 612 -9.60 -29.10 -19.59
C THR A 612 -10.59 -29.16 -18.42
N SER A 613 -11.02 -30.36 -18.04
CA SER A 613 -11.74 -30.58 -16.79
C SER A 613 -11.01 -31.61 -15.93
N PHE A 614 -11.16 -31.49 -14.61
CA PHE A 614 -10.58 -32.45 -13.68
C PHE A 614 -11.47 -32.62 -12.44
N ASN A 615 -11.45 -33.82 -11.86
CA ASN A 615 -12.15 -34.09 -10.61
C ASN A 615 -11.25 -33.77 -9.40
N PHE A 616 -11.83 -33.14 -8.38
CA PHE A 616 -11.23 -32.85 -7.09
C PHE A 616 -12.08 -33.45 -5.96
N THR A 617 -11.47 -34.09 -4.98
CA THR A 617 -12.20 -34.74 -3.88
C THR A 617 -12.54 -33.74 -2.78
N GLU A 618 -11.55 -33.30 -2.01
CA GLU A 618 -11.66 -32.28 -0.97
C GLU A 618 -10.25 -31.94 -0.45
N SER A 619 -10.04 -30.70 0.02
CA SER A 619 -8.85 -30.32 0.78
C SER A 619 -9.08 -30.56 2.27
N LYS A 620 -8.00 -30.80 3.03
CA LYS A 620 -8.12 -30.81 4.49
C LYS A 620 -8.37 -29.39 4.98
N ALA A 621 -9.07 -29.28 6.12
CA ALA A 621 -9.30 -27.98 6.74
C ALA A 621 -7.95 -27.29 7.03
N GLY A 622 -7.78 -26.08 6.49
CA GLY A 622 -6.56 -25.30 6.63
C GLY A 622 -5.51 -25.53 5.54
N GLU A 623 -5.70 -26.41 4.56
CA GLU A 623 -4.76 -26.49 3.42
C GLU A 623 -5.03 -25.38 2.39
N HIS A 624 -3.96 -24.75 1.92
CA HIS A 624 -3.96 -23.89 0.73
C HIS A 624 -3.69 -24.73 -0.50
N ILE A 625 -4.54 -24.62 -1.51
CA ILE A 625 -4.40 -25.35 -2.76
C ILE A 625 -3.84 -24.41 -3.82
N TYR A 626 -2.75 -24.82 -4.46
CA TYR A 626 -2.10 -24.11 -5.55
C TYR A 626 -2.23 -24.90 -6.85
N LEU A 627 -2.51 -24.20 -7.94
CA LEU A 627 -2.31 -24.70 -9.29
C LEU A 627 -0.93 -24.26 -9.76
N ASP A 628 0.01 -25.20 -9.81
CA ASP A 628 1.35 -25.01 -10.35
C ASP A 628 1.32 -25.34 -11.86
N LEU A 629 1.75 -24.39 -12.68
CA LEU A 629 1.69 -24.47 -14.14
C LEU A 629 2.92 -25.16 -14.74
N GLY A 630 3.95 -25.45 -13.94
CA GLY A 630 5.24 -25.92 -14.41
C GLY A 630 5.89 -24.87 -15.32
N LYS A 631 6.35 -25.29 -16.51
CA LYS A 631 6.96 -24.39 -17.48
C LYS A 631 5.90 -23.70 -18.35
N VAL A 632 5.89 -22.36 -18.31
CA VAL A 632 5.05 -21.49 -19.14
C VAL A 632 5.96 -20.52 -19.91
N MET A 633 5.76 -20.43 -21.21
CA MET A 633 6.46 -19.46 -22.07
C MET A 633 5.41 -18.57 -22.75
N VAL A 634 5.13 -17.36 -22.24
CA VAL A 634 5.84 -16.61 -21.19
C VAL A 634 4.94 -16.07 -20.08
N MET A 635 3.62 -16.00 -20.27
CA MET A 635 2.67 -15.60 -19.23
C MET A 635 1.35 -16.37 -19.38
N ALA A 636 0.67 -16.63 -18.27
CA ALA A 636 -0.58 -17.39 -18.25
C ALA A 636 -1.64 -16.76 -17.34
N THR A 637 -2.82 -16.46 -17.89
CA THR A 637 -4.00 -16.11 -17.10
C THR A 637 -4.82 -17.36 -16.81
N VAL A 638 -5.11 -17.60 -15.53
CA VAL A 638 -5.85 -18.78 -15.05
C VAL A 638 -7.28 -18.39 -14.71
N THR A 639 -8.24 -19.17 -15.21
CA THR A 639 -9.66 -19.10 -14.86
C THR A 639 -10.10 -20.49 -14.41
N LEU A 640 -10.69 -20.59 -13.22
CA LEU A 640 -11.19 -21.84 -12.65
C LEU A 640 -12.68 -21.71 -12.38
N ASN A 641 -13.50 -22.62 -12.91
CA ASN A 641 -14.95 -22.62 -12.74
C ASN A 641 -15.60 -21.27 -13.12
N GLY A 642 -15.12 -20.64 -14.19
CA GLY A 642 -15.60 -19.32 -14.65
C GLY A 642 -15.05 -18.12 -13.88
N LYS A 643 -14.30 -18.33 -12.78
CA LYS A 643 -13.70 -17.25 -11.98
C LYS A 643 -12.24 -17.04 -12.39
N LYS A 644 -11.90 -15.81 -12.79
CA LYS A 644 -10.52 -15.40 -13.08
C LYS A 644 -9.71 -15.40 -11.78
N MET A 645 -8.67 -16.23 -11.73
CA MET A 645 -7.80 -16.37 -10.56
C MET A 645 -6.68 -15.33 -10.57
N GLY A 646 -6.15 -15.01 -11.75
CA GLY A 646 -5.06 -14.05 -11.93
C GLY A 646 -4.14 -14.43 -13.09
N THR A 647 -3.02 -13.74 -13.22
CA THR A 647 -2.02 -14.01 -14.26
C THR A 647 -0.67 -14.29 -13.62
N VAL A 648 -0.09 -15.45 -13.97
CA VAL A 648 1.23 -15.89 -13.57
C VAL A 648 2.23 -15.44 -14.63
N TRP A 649 3.29 -14.75 -14.21
CA TRP A 649 4.26 -14.11 -15.09
C TRP A 649 5.72 -14.28 -14.66
N THR A 650 5.96 -14.86 -13.49
CA THR A 650 7.28 -15.13 -12.93
C THR A 650 7.20 -16.32 -11.97
N ALA A 651 8.36 -16.78 -11.50
CA ALA A 651 8.43 -17.88 -10.55
C ALA A 651 8.08 -17.42 -9.12
N PRO A 652 7.52 -18.31 -8.27
CA PRO A 652 7.05 -19.66 -8.62
C PRO A 652 5.84 -19.60 -9.57
N TRP A 653 5.83 -20.46 -10.60
CA TRP A 653 4.84 -20.43 -11.68
C TRP A 653 3.48 -21.03 -11.27
N ARG A 654 2.93 -20.53 -10.17
CA ARG A 654 1.74 -21.07 -9.52
C ARG A 654 0.77 -19.99 -9.09
N ILE A 655 -0.48 -20.38 -8.85
CA ILE A 655 -1.52 -19.49 -8.32
C ILE A 655 -2.40 -20.22 -7.31
N GLU A 656 -2.81 -19.52 -6.25
CA GLU A 656 -3.69 -20.10 -5.24
C GLU A 656 -5.13 -20.25 -5.79
N VAL A 657 -5.73 -21.42 -5.60
CA VAL A 657 -7.07 -21.79 -6.06
C VAL A 657 -8.01 -22.27 -4.95
N THR A 658 -7.56 -22.23 -3.68
CA THR A 658 -8.28 -22.72 -2.49
C THR A 658 -9.76 -22.30 -2.46
N GLY A 659 -10.05 -21.01 -2.69
CA GLY A 659 -11.40 -20.45 -2.61
C GLY A 659 -12.26 -20.58 -3.88
N SER A 660 -11.79 -21.31 -4.91
CA SER A 660 -12.49 -21.44 -6.19
C SER A 660 -12.57 -22.89 -6.69
N ILE A 661 -11.72 -23.78 -6.19
CA ILE A 661 -11.79 -25.22 -6.45
C ILE A 661 -12.97 -25.83 -5.69
N LYS A 662 -13.71 -26.72 -6.33
CA LYS A 662 -14.89 -27.39 -5.74
C LYS A 662 -14.76 -28.91 -5.77
N LYS A 663 -15.48 -29.59 -4.89
CA LYS A 663 -15.62 -31.05 -4.93
C LYS A 663 -16.31 -31.50 -6.23
N GLY A 664 -15.84 -32.59 -6.82
CA GLY A 664 -16.28 -33.08 -8.12
C GLY A 664 -15.55 -32.39 -9.27
N GLU A 665 -16.25 -32.19 -10.39
CA GLU A 665 -15.65 -31.69 -11.62
C GLU A 665 -15.35 -30.18 -11.54
N ASN A 666 -14.14 -29.80 -11.97
CA ASN A 666 -13.69 -28.43 -12.11
C ASN A 666 -13.32 -28.15 -13.56
N LEU A 667 -13.76 -27.00 -14.08
CA LEU A 667 -13.43 -26.51 -15.41
C LEU A 667 -12.26 -25.54 -15.33
N LEU A 668 -11.17 -25.87 -16.02
CA LEU A 668 -9.95 -25.07 -16.03
C LEU A 668 -9.72 -24.48 -17.41
N GLU A 669 -9.54 -23.16 -17.44
CA GLU A 669 -9.11 -22.41 -18.62
C GLU A 669 -7.79 -21.69 -18.31
N ILE A 670 -6.80 -21.85 -19.18
CA ILE A 670 -5.50 -21.18 -19.09
C ILE A 670 -5.22 -20.46 -20.41
N LYS A 671 -5.22 -19.12 -20.38
CA LYS A 671 -4.85 -18.29 -21.53
C LYS A 671 -3.36 -17.97 -21.48
N VAL A 672 -2.58 -18.58 -22.38
CA VAL A 672 -1.13 -18.38 -22.49
C VAL A 672 -0.79 -17.44 -23.62
N VAL A 673 0.19 -16.55 -23.39
CA VAL A 673 0.82 -15.70 -24.42
C VAL A 673 2.32 -15.96 -24.44
N ASN A 674 2.92 -15.92 -25.63
CA ASN A 674 4.36 -16.05 -25.84
C ASN A 674 4.98 -14.70 -26.25
N THR A 675 6.08 -14.72 -27.01
CA THR A 675 6.74 -13.55 -27.63
C THR A 675 6.46 -13.52 -29.14
N LEU A 676 6.60 -12.37 -29.80
CA LEU A 676 6.38 -12.22 -31.26
C LEU A 676 7.41 -12.90 -32.16
N VAL A 677 8.55 -13.31 -31.59
CA VAL A 677 9.71 -13.79 -32.34
C VAL A 677 9.37 -14.94 -33.29
N ASN A 678 8.60 -15.93 -32.85
CA ASN A 678 8.32 -17.12 -33.69
C ASN A 678 7.50 -16.76 -34.94
N ARG A 679 6.56 -15.82 -34.85
CA ARG A 679 5.79 -15.32 -36.01
C ARG A 679 6.67 -14.50 -36.95
N MET A 680 7.58 -13.70 -36.41
CA MET A 680 8.57 -12.95 -37.21
C MET A 680 9.46 -13.89 -38.01
N ILE A 681 10.04 -14.91 -37.37
CA ILE A 681 10.85 -15.95 -38.04
C ILE A 681 10.01 -16.68 -39.10
N GLY A 682 8.79 -17.08 -38.75
CA GLY A 682 7.89 -17.78 -39.68
C GLY A 682 7.49 -16.94 -40.90
N ASP A 683 7.34 -15.62 -40.75
CA ASP A 683 7.04 -14.70 -41.85
C ASP A 683 8.23 -14.45 -42.77
N ARG A 684 9.46 -14.57 -42.27
CA ARG A 684 10.67 -14.47 -43.11
C ARG A 684 10.80 -15.62 -44.12
N LYS A 685 10.06 -16.71 -43.93
CA LYS A 685 9.95 -17.83 -44.88
C LYS A 685 8.93 -17.58 -46.00
N LYS A 686 8.21 -16.45 -45.96
CA LYS A 686 7.15 -16.10 -46.91
C LYS A 686 7.49 -14.86 -47.74
N PRO A 687 6.87 -14.71 -48.93
CA PRO A 687 6.87 -13.45 -49.67
C PRO A 687 6.32 -12.30 -48.81
N ASP A 688 6.82 -11.08 -49.04
CA ASP A 688 6.45 -9.89 -48.26
C ASP A 688 4.93 -9.65 -48.18
N ALA A 689 4.19 -9.91 -49.28
CA ALA A 689 2.74 -9.74 -49.35
C ALA A 689 1.94 -10.74 -48.48
N GLU A 690 2.56 -11.85 -48.06
CA GLU A 690 1.92 -12.89 -47.25
C GLU A 690 2.30 -12.83 -45.76
N ARG A 691 3.17 -11.88 -45.39
CA ARG A 691 3.58 -11.69 -43.99
C ARG A 691 2.42 -11.13 -43.18
N LYS A 692 2.25 -11.67 -41.97
CA LYS A 692 1.24 -11.25 -41.00
C LYS A 692 1.73 -10.10 -40.12
N VAL A 693 3.04 -10.03 -39.88
CA VAL A 693 3.63 -8.98 -39.07
C VAL A 693 4.53 -8.04 -39.87
N TRP A 694 4.60 -6.79 -39.41
CA TRP A 694 5.48 -5.75 -39.92
C TRP A 694 6.12 -4.98 -38.77
N SER A 695 7.43 -4.75 -38.87
CA SER A 695 8.17 -3.85 -37.99
C SER A 695 9.32 -3.20 -38.76
N ASN A 696 9.66 -1.96 -38.42
CA ASN A 696 10.74 -1.22 -39.08
C ASN A 696 12.13 -1.66 -38.59
N VAL A 697 12.24 -2.19 -37.36
CA VAL A 697 13.45 -2.87 -36.87
C VAL A 697 13.11 -4.34 -36.59
N ASP A 698 13.61 -5.23 -37.45
CA ASP A 698 13.43 -6.68 -37.33
C ASP A 698 14.79 -7.38 -37.55
N PRO A 699 15.41 -7.94 -36.49
CA PRO A 699 16.71 -8.58 -36.57
C PRO A 699 16.65 -10.05 -37.04
N TYR A 700 15.45 -10.62 -37.25
CA TYR A 700 15.29 -12.06 -37.51
C TYR A 700 15.35 -12.42 -38.99
N THR A 701 15.86 -13.63 -39.26
CA THR A 701 15.97 -14.25 -40.60
C THR A 701 15.18 -15.56 -40.65
N SER A 702 15.04 -16.16 -41.83
CA SER A 702 14.40 -17.48 -42.01
C SER A 702 15.11 -18.61 -41.24
N GLU A 703 16.41 -18.43 -40.96
CA GLU A 703 17.30 -19.40 -40.30
C GLU A 703 17.43 -19.16 -38.79
N SER A 704 16.78 -18.12 -38.26
CA SER A 704 16.80 -17.84 -36.83
C SER A 704 16.10 -18.98 -36.05
N ALA A 705 16.64 -19.30 -34.87
CA ALA A 705 16.09 -20.36 -34.02
C ALA A 705 14.74 -19.93 -33.39
N TYR A 706 13.78 -20.85 -33.38
CA TYR A 706 12.53 -20.64 -32.66
C TYR A 706 12.74 -20.63 -31.14
N HIS A 707 11.92 -19.84 -30.46
CA HIS A 707 11.92 -19.74 -29.01
C HIS A 707 10.81 -20.59 -28.40
N SER A 708 11.13 -21.25 -27.29
CA SER A 708 10.21 -22.10 -26.54
C SER A 708 8.90 -21.37 -26.22
N SER A 709 7.77 -22.03 -26.43
CA SER A 709 6.47 -21.36 -26.42
C SER A 709 5.32 -22.22 -25.90
N GLY A 710 4.40 -21.61 -25.15
CA GLY A 710 3.15 -22.22 -24.71
C GLY A 710 3.12 -22.74 -23.28
N LEU A 711 2.06 -23.48 -22.94
CA LEU A 711 1.94 -24.22 -21.68
C LEU A 711 2.63 -25.58 -21.84
N ILE A 712 3.85 -25.69 -21.33
CA ILE A 712 4.69 -26.88 -21.46
C ILE A 712 4.46 -27.82 -20.27
N GLY A 713 4.14 -27.26 -19.09
CA GLY A 713 3.79 -28.05 -17.91
C GLY A 713 5.01 -28.65 -17.18
N PRO A 714 4.79 -29.70 -16.36
CA PRO A 714 3.49 -30.30 -16.05
C PRO A 714 2.62 -29.35 -15.20
N VAL A 715 1.30 -29.36 -15.43
CA VAL A 715 0.35 -28.68 -14.55
C VAL A 715 -0.02 -29.61 -13.39
N THR A 716 0.14 -29.15 -12.15
CA THR A 716 -0.11 -29.92 -10.94
C THR A 716 -0.95 -29.14 -9.93
N LEU A 717 -1.84 -29.84 -9.23
CA LEU A 717 -2.43 -29.35 -7.99
C LEU A 717 -1.49 -29.70 -6.84
N GLN A 718 -1.18 -28.71 -6.04
CA GLN A 718 -0.34 -28.84 -4.85
C GLN A 718 -1.14 -28.35 -3.64
N SER A 719 -0.90 -28.98 -2.50
CA SER A 719 -1.37 -28.50 -1.20
C SER A 719 -0.17 -27.98 -0.40
N GLU A 720 -0.38 -26.86 0.28
CA GLU A 720 0.50 -26.38 1.34
C GLU A 720 -0.34 -26.35 2.62
N GLY A 721 0.13 -27.01 3.67
CA GLY A 721 -0.53 -26.90 4.98
C GLY A 721 -0.43 -25.46 5.47
N SER A 722 -1.54 -24.85 5.88
CA SER A 722 -1.43 -23.58 6.62
C SER A 722 -0.77 -23.83 7.97
N ASP A 723 -0.03 -22.83 8.43
CA ASP A 723 0.16 -22.59 9.86
C ASP A 723 -1.21 -22.61 10.54
N SER A 724 -1.58 -23.79 11.04
CA SER A 724 -2.86 -24.04 11.69
C SER A 724 -2.89 -23.45 13.09
N LEU A 725 -2.74 -22.13 13.20
CA LEU A 725 -3.48 -21.39 14.23
C LEU A 725 -4.94 -21.40 13.79
N GLY A 726 -5.63 -22.54 14.01
CA GLY A 726 -7.01 -22.78 13.59
C GLY A 726 -7.86 -21.53 13.74
N THR A 727 -8.70 -21.19 12.77
CA THR A 727 -9.32 -19.86 12.62
C THR A 727 -10.17 -19.39 13.80
N MET A 728 -10.43 -20.30 14.72
CA MET A 728 -10.93 -20.02 16.06
C MET A 728 -9.98 -19.17 16.89
N ARG A 729 -10.52 -18.13 17.51
CA ARG A 729 -9.84 -17.32 18.50
C ARG A 729 -10.67 -17.31 19.76
N TYR A 730 -10.04 -17.66 20.87
CA TYR A 730 -10.72 -17.82 22.13
C TYR A 730 -10.37 -16.72 23.11
N LEU A 731 -11.36 -16.35 23.91
CA LEU A 731 -11.20 -15.62 25.15
C LEU A 731 -11.80 -16.49 26.26
N MET A 732 -11.10 -16.62 27.38
CA MET A 732 -11.58 -17.47 28.48
C MET A 732 -11.16 -16.93 29.83
N ASN A 733 -11.96 -17.22 30.85
CA ASN A 733 -11.65 -16.97 32.25
C ASN A 733 -11.95 -18.23 33.08
N GLY A 734 -12.01 -18.12 34.40
CA GLY A 734 -12.30 -19.26 35.29
C GLY A 734 -13.72 -19.84 35.17
N LYS A 735 -14.65 -19.19 34.47
CA LYS A 735 -16.07 -19.56 34.39
C LYS A 735 -16.54 -19.94 33.00
N ILE A 736 -16.14 -19.21 31.96
CA ILE A 736 -16.58 -19.42 30.58
C ILE A 736 -15.44 -19.42 29.56
N LYS A 737 -15.71 -19.99 28.38
CA LYS A 737 -14.86 -19.93 27.18
C LYS A 737 -15.72 -19.50 26.00
N ILE A 738 -15.34 -18.40 25.36
CA ILE A 738 -15.97 -17.90 24.13
C ILE A 738 -14.97 -17.99 22.99
N GLY A 739 -15.45 -18.30 21.78
CA GLY A 739 -14.63 -18.39 20.58
C GLY A 739 -15.30 -17.75 19.38
N ILE A 740 -14.53 -16.92 18.67
CA ILE A 740 -14.90 -16.37 17.36
C ILE A 740 -14.19 -17.13 16.25
N ASP A 741 -14.81 -17.24 15.07
CA ASP A 741 -14.18 -17.81 13.88
C ASP A 741 -13.80 -16.71 12.88
N LEU A 742 -12.50 -16.51 12.67
CA LEU A 742 -12.00 -15.53 11.69
C LEU A 742 -12.33 -15.91 10.25
N ASN A 743 -12.69 -17.17 9.96
CA ASN A 743 -13.22 -17.54 8.65
C ASN A 743 -14.66 -17.07 8.44
N LEU A 744 -15.39 -16.73 9.50
CA LEU A 744 -16.80 -16.34 9.45
C LEU A 744 -16.95 -14.90 9.96
N GLY A 745 -16.13 -13.99 9.45
CA GLY A 745 -16.14 -12.56 9.82
C GLY A 745 -15.94 -12.27 11.31
N GLY A 746 -15.44 -13.23 12.09
CA GLY A 746 -15.33 -13.13 13.54
C GLY A 746 -16.64 -13.32 14.31
N ALA A 747 -17.64 -13.98 13.72
CA ALA A 747 -18.86 -14.39 14.43
C ALA A 747 -18.51 -15.32 15.60
N ILE A 748 -19.29 -15.27 16.69
CA ILE A 748 -19.13 -16.17 17.82
C ILE A 748 -19.73 -17.52 17.43
N THR A 749 -18.87 -18.51 17.25
CA THR A 749 -19.23 -19.89 16.89
C THR A 749 -19.06 -20.85 18.06
N TYR A 750 -18.48 -20.39 19.17
CA TYR A 750 -18.24 -21.21 20.35
C TYR A 750 -18.55 -20.44 21.63
N MET A 751 -19.37 -21.04 22.50
CA MET A 751 -19.54 -20.58 23.87
C MET A 751 -19.85 -21.78 24.77
N SER A 752 -19.15 -21.89 25.90
CA SER A 752 -19.35 -22.93 26.89
C SER A 752 -19.00 -22.45 28.30
N SER A 753 -19.55 -23.10 29.32
CA SER A 753 -18.97 -23.05 30.66
C SER A 753 -17.67 -23.86 30.71
N ARG A 754 -16.76 -23.45 31.59
CA ARG A 754 -15.44 -24.08 31.76
C ARG A 754 -15.51 -25.51 32.29
N LYS A 755 -16.57 -25.84 33.03
CA LYS A 755 -16.71 -27.12 33.74
C LYS A 755 -17.00 -28.29 32.79
N ASP A 756 -17.82 -28.07 31.79
CA ASP A 756 -18.40 -29.06 30.89
C ASP A 756 -17.91 -28.91 29.45
N SER A 757 -17.44 -27.72 29.05
CA SER A 757 -16.82 -27.47 27.73
C SER A 757 -17.70 -27.82 26.52
N ILE A 758 -19.02 -27.98 26.74
CA ILE A 758 -20.01 -28.24 25.70
C ILE A 758 -20.30 -26.93 24.98
N ASN A 759 -20.04 -26.87 23.68
CA ASN A 759 -20.42 -25.71 22.88
C ASN A 759 -21.95 -25.60 22.84
N MET A 760 -22.49 -24.44 23.20
CA MET A 760 -23.93 -24.15 23.15
C MET A 760 -24.37 -23.61 21.78
N ILE A 761 -23.44 -23.09 20.98
CA ILE A 761 -23.76 -22.38 19.73
C ILE A 761 -24.05 -23.37 18.59
N ASN A 762 -25.10 -23.12 17.80
CA ASN A 762 -25.36 -23.81 16.54
C ASN A 762 -24.43 -23.24 15.45
N ASN A 763 -24.01 -24.07 14.49
CA ASN A 763 -23.12 -23.74 13.37
C ASN A 763 -23.47 -24.60 12.13
N TRP A 764 -24.73 -24.98 11.96
CA TRP A 764 -25.18 -25.82 10.84
C TRP A 764 -24.96 -25.16 9.48
N ASP A 765 -25.38 -23.90 9.39
CA ASP A 765 -25.20 -23.01 8.25
C ASP A 765 -24.69 -21.66 8.77
N TRP A 766 -24.47 -20.71 7.87
CA TRP A 766 -23.93 -19.40 8.25
C TRP A 766 -25.01 -18.42 8.69
N GLY A 767 -26.29 -18.76 8.58
CA GLY A 767 -27.35 -17.97 9.21
C GLY A 767 -27.37 -18.16 10.74
N ARG A 768 -26.74 -19.22 11.26
CA ARG A 768 -26.94 -19.70 12.63
C ARG A 768 -25.66 -19.63 13.46
N GLN A 769 -25.36 -18.47 14.04
CA GLN A 769 -24.27 -18.23 15.01
C GLN A 769 -24.77 -17.26 16.10
N VAL A 770 -23.89 -16.71 16.94
CA VAL A 770 -24.15 -15.37 17.50
C VAL A 770 -23.48 -14.32 16.63
N GLN A 771 -24.29 -13.49 15.97
CA GLN A 771 -23.82 -12.57 14.93
C GLN A 771 -24.66 -11.31 14.79
N MET A 772 -24.05 -10.28 14.18
CA MET A 772 -24.76 -9.11 13.67
C MET A 772 -25.59 -9.49 12.43
N SER A 773 -26.88 -9.14 12.46
CA SER A 773 -27.84 -9.30 11.36
C SER A 773 -28.74 -8.07 11.34
N PHE A 774 -28.62 -7.24 10.31
CA PHE A 774 -29.33 -5.96 10.21
C PHE A 774 -30.33 -5.98 9.07
N TYR A 775 -31.43 -5.24 9.20
CA TYR A 775 -32.53 -5.24 8.24
C TYR A 775 -32.84 -3.82 7.79
N SER A 776 -32.89 -3.58 6.49
CA SER A 776 -33.36 -2.31 5.91
C SER A 776 -34.07 -2.56 4.58
N GLY A 777 -34.46 -1.49 3.90
CA GLY A 777 -34.92 -1.56 2.52
C GLY A 777 -33.76 -1.47 1.52
N PRO A 778 -34.06 -1.67 0.22
CA PRO A 778 -35.36 -2.06 -0.33
C PRO A 778 -35.73 -3.53 -0.02
N VAL A 779 -37.01 -3.88 -0.19
CA VAL A 779 -37.53 -5.25 -0.03
C VAL A 779 -38.33 -5.62 -1.30
N PRO A 780 -37.87 -6.57 -2.13
CA PRO A 780 -36.58 -7.27 -2.03
C PRO A 780 -35.39 -6.34 -2.31
N PHE A 781 -34.19 -6.77 -1.92
CA PHE A 781 -32.92 -6.12 -2.26
C PHE A 781 -32.23 -6.93 -3.36
N GLU A 782 -32.09 -6.32 -4.55
CA GLU A 782 -31.59 -6.98 -5.75
C GLU A 782 -30.58 -6.10 -6.50
N PRO A 783 -29.37 -5.89 -5.95
CA PRO A 783 -28.35 -5.06 -6.57
C PRO A 783 -27.79 -5.73 -7.84
N ASP A 784 -27.46 -4.93 -8.85
CA ASP A 784 -26.79 -5.37 -10.09
C ASP A 784 -27.45 -6.57 -10.78
N GLY A 785 -28.78 -6.65 -10.69
CA GLY A 785 -29.57 -7.75 -11.28
C GLY A 785 -29.47 -9.08 -10.55
N LYS A 786 -28.78 -9.16 -9.41
CA LYS A 786 -28.74 -10.36 -8.56
C LYS A 786 -30.04 -10.51 -7.79
N LYS A 787 -30.73 -11.63 -8.00
CA LYS A 787 -32.00 -11.93 -7.34
C LYS A 787 -31.80 -12.54 -5.96
N ALA A 788 -32.63 -12.14 -5.01
CA ALA A 788 -32.67 -12.79 -3.71
C ALA A 788 -33.11 -14.26 -3.84
N ASN A 789 -32.56 -15.13 -3.00
CA ASN A 789 -33.03 -16.50 -2.85
C ASN A 789 -34.54 -16.49 -2.57
N LYS A 790 -35.30 -17.34 -3.28
CA LYS A 790 -36.77 -17.38 -3.21
C LYS A 790 -37.30 -17.54 -1.79
N ALA A 791 -36.57 -18.22 -0.90
CA ALA A 791 -36.95 -18.40 0.50
C ALA A 791 -36.87 -17.12 1.33
N TRP A 792 -36.14 -16.09 0.87
CA TRP A 792 -35.72 -14.94 1.67
C TRP A 792 -36.02 -13.58 1.01
N THR A 793 -36.91 -13.53 0.02
CA THR A 793 -37.25 -12.29 -0.71
C THR A 793 -37.87 -11.21 0.17
N PHE A 794 -38.52 -11.59 1.28
CA PHE A 794 -39.13 -10.68 2.26
C PHE A 794 -38.10 -10.00 3.20
N ILE A 795 -36.84 -10.46 3.19
CA ILE A 795 -35.81 -9.96 4.11
C ILE A 795 -35.25 -8.61 3.67
N GLY A 796 -35.15 -8.31 2.38
CA GLY A 796 -34.58 -7.04 1.89
C GLY A 796 -33.07 -6.91 2.09
N TRP A 797 -32.59 -5.69 2.36
CA TRP A 797 -31.18 -5.42 2.64
C TRP A 797 -30.81 -6.06 3.98
N ASN A 798 -29.97 -7.11 3.95
CA ASN A 798 -29.62 -7.91 5.13
C ASN A 798 -28.19 -8.46 5.07
N PRO A 799 -27.19 -7.63 5.39
CA PRO A 799 -25.85 -8.12 5.64
C PRO A 799 -25.79 -8.89 6.97
N ILE A 800 -25.10 -10.04 6.98
CA ILE A 800 -24.81 -10.83 8.17
C ILE A 800 -23.30 -11.10 8.30
N GLN A 801 -22.84 -11.30 9.53
CA GLN A 801 -21.41 -11.28 9.86
C GLN A 801 -20.63 -12.49 9.36
N SER A 802 -21.25 -13.66 9.23
CA SER A 802 -20.58 -14.94 8.97
C SER A 802 -20.37 -15.22 7.47
N GLY A 803 -21.38 -14.96 6.63
CA GLY A 803 -21.41 -15.29 5.21
C GLY A 803 -22.83 -15.38 4.65
N ASP A 804 -22.98 -15.67 3.37
CA ASP A 804 -24.30 -15.75 2.71
C ASP A 804 -24.90 -17.17 2.64
N VAL A 805 -26.17 -17.26 2.22
CA VAL A 805 -26.88 -18.56 2.08
C VAL A 805 -26.25 -19.48 1.02
N ALA A 806 -25.44 -18.94 0.11
CA ALA A 806 -24.84 -19.67 -1.00
C ALA A 806 -23.47 -20.28 -0.66
N GLY A 807 -22.90 -19.98 0.50
CA GLY A 807 -21.60 -20.52 0.86
C GLY A 807 -20.41 -19.62 0.49
N ASN A 808 -20.57 -18.29 0.40
CA ASN A 808 -19.49 -17.30 0.43
C ASN A 808 -19.28 -16.55 1.78
N ARG A 809 -18.05 -16.60 2.32
CA ARG A 809 -17.71 -16.11 3.68
C ARG A 809 -17.49 -14.60 3.74
N SER A 810 -17.78 -14.01 4.89
CA SER A 810 -17.42 -12.63 5.21
C SER A 810 -15.91 -12.45 5.38
N LYS A 811 -15.39 -11.28 4.98
CA LYS A 811 -13.95 -11.00 4.94
C LYS A 811 -13.49 -10.24 6.17
N VAL A 812 -12.62 -10.82 7.00
CA VAL A 812 -11.95 -10.10 8.09
C VAL A 812 -10.96 -9.08 7.53
N LEU A 813 -11.04 -7.85 8.05
CA LEU A 813 -10.15 -6.72 7.74
C LEU A 813 -9.12 -6.48 8.83
N GLU A 814 -9.51 -6.63 10.10
CA GLU A 814 -8.66 -6.40 11.25
C GLU A 814 -9.06 -7.34 12.39
N TYR A 815 -8.07 -7.79 13.16
CA TYR A 815 -8.28 -8.62 14.35
C TYR A 815 -7.22 -8.32 15.41
N LYS A 816 -7.65 -8.22 16.68
CA LYS A 816 -6.78 -8.12 17.85
C LYS A 816 -7.32 -9.03 18.96
N ASN A 817 -6.40 -9.61 19.72
CA ASN A 817 -6.70 -10.32 20.96
C ASN A 817 -5.50 -10.21 21.88
N ASP A 818 -5.70 -9.57 23.01
CA ASP A 818 -4.66 -9.36 24.03
C ASP A 818 -4.84 -10.29 25.24
N GLY A 819 -5.78 -11.25 25.15
CA GLY A 819 -6.15 -12.15 26.24
C GLY A 819 -7.15 -11.56 27.24
N LYS A 820 -7.52 -10.29 27.12
CA LYS A 820 -8.55 -9.60 27.92
C LYS A 820 -9.74 -9.16 27.08
N GLU A 821 -9.49 -8.74 25.85
CA GLU A 821 -10.46 -8.32 24.86
C GLU A 821 -10.16 -8.98 23.51
N ILE A 822 -11.21 -9.38 22.79
CA ILE A 822 -11.15 -9.68 21.36
C ILE A 822 -11.77 -8.52 20.60
N TYR A 823 -11.06 -8.00 19.59
CA TYR A 823 -11.58 -7.08 18.59
C TYR A 823 -11.53 -7.72 17.19
N VAL A 824 -12.60 -7.58 16.42
CA VAL A 824 -12.65 -8.01 15.02
C VAL A 824 -13.41 -7.01 14.16
N LYS A 825 -12.88 -6.74 12.96
CA LYS A 825 -13.52 -5.94 11.92
C LYS A 825 -13.66 -6.75 10.65
N CYS A 826 -14.83 -6.73 10.00
CA CYS A 826 -15.06 -7.46 8.76
C CYS A 826 -15.96 -6.71 7.76
N ILE A 827 -15.94 -7.18 6.51
CA ILE A 827 -16.96 -6.89 5.50
C ILE A 827 -17.97 -8.06 5.53
N PRO A 828 -19.23 -7.82 5.94
CA PRO A 828 -20.27 -8.85 5.98
C PRO A 828 -20.72 -9.24 4.57
N MET A 829 -21.54 -10.29 4.47
CA MET A 829 -22.18 -10.71 3.20
C MET A 829 -23.70 -10.55 3.31
N HIS A 830 -24.37 -10.23 2.20
CA HIS A 830 -25.83 -10.21 2.15
C HIS A 830 -26.40 -11.63 2.19
N TRP A 831 -27.09 -11.99 3.26
CA TRP A 831 -27.63 -13.34 3.47
C TRP A 831 -28.45 -13.89 2.30
N PRO A 832 -29.44 -13.17 1.74
CA PRO A 832 -30.30 -13.74 0.71
C PRO A 832 -29.65 -13.80 -0.68
N LEU A 833 -28.43 -13.27 -0.85
CA LEU A 833 -27.79 -13.13 -2.16
C LEU A 833 -26.58 -14.06 -2.30
N ASP A 834 -26.23 -14.42 -3.53
CA ASP A 834 -25.02 -15.20 -3.80
C ASP A 834 -23.83 -14.28 -4.07
N ASN A 835 -22.86 -14.33 -3.15
CA ASN A 835 -21.57 -13.68 -3.24
C ASN A 835 -21.68 -12.16 -3.42
N VAL A 836 -22.48 -11.51 -2.58
CA VAL A 836 -22.64 -10.04 -2.54
C VAL A 836 -22.15 -9.52 -1.20
N PRO A 837 -20.96 -8.90 -1.15
CA PRO A 837 -20.49 -8.22 0.05
C PRO A 837 -21.43 -7.08 0.44
N GLY A 838 -21.61 -6.89 1.74
CA GLY A 838 -22.36 -5.76 2.27
C GLY A 838 -21.64 -4.44 2.00
N GLU A 839 -22.41 -3.39 1.71
CA GLU A 839 -21.91 -2.02 1.56
C GLU A 839 -21.66 -1.36 2.93
N CYS A 840 -21.09 -2.12 3.86
CA CYS A 840 -20.86 -1.70 5.24
C CYS A 840 -19.66 -2.45 5.83
N THR A 841 -19.22 -2.03 7.02
CA THR A 841 -18.28 -2.80 7.83
C THR A 841 -18.86 -3.06 9.20
N TYR A 842 -18.54 -4.22 9.75
CA TYR A 842 -18.89 -4.63 11.11
C TYR A 842 -17.65 -4.61 12.00
N GLU A 843 -17.82 -4.14 13.23
CA GLU A 843 -16.81 -4.15 14.27
C GLU A 843 -17.41 -4.75 15.55
N CYS A 844 -16.65 -5.62 16.22
CA CYS A 844 -17.08 -6.33 17.42
C CYS A 844 -15.95 -6.36 18.45
N TRP A 845 -16.28 -6.01 19.69
CA TRP A 845 -15.39 -6.09 20.86
C TRP A 845 -16.01 -7.02 21.90
N ILE A 846 -15.23 -7.98 22.42
CA ILE A 846 -15.68 -8.99 23.37
C ILE A 846 -14.77 -8.98 24.59
N THR A 847 -15.35 -8.79 25.77
CA THR A 847 -14.68 -8.92 27.08
C THR A 847 -15.44 -9.90 27.97
N LEU A 848 -14.78 -10.46 28.98
CA LEU A 848 -15.40 -11.40 29.92
C LEU A 848 -15.57 -10.79 31.31
N ASP A 849 -16.73 -11.05 31.93
CA ASP A 849 -17.06 -10.65 33.28
C ASP A 849 -17.79 -11.81 33.99
N GLY A 850 -17.10 -12.50 34.90
CA GLY A 850 -17.64 -13.70 35.55
C GLY A 850 -18.08 -14.76 34.53
N ASN A 851 -19.35 -15.16 34.58
CA ASN A 851 -19.96 -16.11 33.63
C ASN A 851 -20.59 -15.43 32.40
N ALA A 852 -20.30 -14.15 32.17
CA ALA A 852 -20.85 -13.35 31.10
C ALA A 852 -19.78 -12.86 30.12
N ALA A 853 -20.15 -12.73 28.85
CA ALA A 853 -19.38 -12.08 27.80
C ALA A 853 -20.08 -10.78 27.41
N LYS A 854 -19.43 -9.64 27.65
CA LYS A 854 -19.90 -8.31 27.24
C LYS A 854 -19.45 -8.08 25.81
N VAL A 855 -20.41 -7.85 24.92
CA VAL A 855 -20.14 -7.64 23.49
C VAL A 855 -20.62 -6.24 23.09
N ARG A 856 -19.71 -5.48 22.50
CA ARG A 856 -20.04 -4.24 21.79
C ARG A 856 -19.98 -4.52 20.30
N SER A 857 -20.98 -4.09 19.57
CA SER A 857 -21.07 -4.22 18.12
C SER A 857 -21.27 -2.85 17.49
N ARG A 858 -20.66 -2.64 16.32
CA ARG A 858 -20.84 -1.44 15.51
C ARG A 858 -20.98 -1.81 14.04
N ILE A 859 -21.96 -1.21 13.38
CA ILE A 859 -22.03 -1.14 11.91
C ILE A 859 -21.65 0.26 11.44
N VAL A 860 -20.82 0.33 10.40
CA VAL A 860 -20.59 1.55 9.63
C VAL A 860 -21.16 1.32 8.24
N ASN A 861 -22.32 1.91 7.98
CA ASN A 861 -23.06 1.73 6.74
C ASN A 861 -22.57 2.71 5.65
N ASN A 862 -22.55 2.28 4.40
CA ASN A 862 -22.14 3.09 3.25
C ASN A 862 -22.91 2.66 1.97
N ARG A 863 -24.23 2.61 2.04
CA ARG A 863 -25.06 2.22 0.90
C ARG A 863 -25.05 3.31 -0.19
N PRO A 864 -24.98 2.91 -1.47
CA PRO A 864 -24.95 3.85 -2.59
C PRO A 864 -26.30 4.49 -2.93
N ASP A 865 -27.43 3.89 -2.52
CA ASP A 865 -28.80 4.33 -2.87
C ASP A 865 -29.23 5.64 -2.20
N ARG A 866 -28.51 6.06 -1.15
CA ARG A 866 -28.77 7.27 -0.34
C ARG A 866 -30.19 7.40 0.18
N THR A 867 -30.93 6.29 0.24
CA THR A 867 -32.35 6.29 0.62
C THR A 867 -32.48 5.98 2.10
N GLN A 868 -33.28 6.79 2.82
CA GLN A 868 -33.74 6.45 4.17
C GLN A 868 -34.98 5.57 4.04
N TYR A 869 -34.88 4.33 4.50
CA TYR A 869 -36.01 3.39 4.52
C TYR A 869 -36.72 3.42 5.88
N PRO A 870 -38.01 3.02 5.93
CA PRO A 870 -38.74 2.88 7.20
C PRO A 870 -38.01 1.99 8.20
N ALA A 871 -38.27 2.23 9.49
CA ALA A 871 -37.69 1.43 10.56
C ALA A 871 -38.07 -0.05 10.43
N ARG A 872 -37.12 -0.92 10.79
CA ARG A 872 -37.32 -2.37 10.83
C ARG A 872 -36.76 -2.94 12.12
N GLY A 873 -37.26 -4.13 12.47
CA GLY A 873 -36.74 -4.90 13.59
C GLY A 873 -35.30 -5.32 13.36
N GLN A 874 -34.39 -4.92 14.25
CA GLN A 874 -32.97 -5.26 14.20
C GLN A 874 -32.68 -6.38 15.20
N GLU A 875 -31.92 -7.39 14.80
CA GLU A 875 -31.51 -8.47 15.70
C GLU A 875 -30.21 -8.06 16.43
N LEU A 876 -30.30 -7.76 17.73
CA LEU A 876 -29.24 -7.11 18.50
C LEU A 876 -28.74 -7.94 19.70
N PRO A 877 -28.18 -9.15 19.52
CA PRO A 877 -27.86 -9.84 18.26
C PRO A 877 -28.88 -10.96 17.97
N ALA A 878 -28.71 -11.66 16.84
CA ALA A 878 -29.27 -13.00 16.68
C ALA A 878 -28.45 -14.03 17.47
N VAL A 879 -29.10 -14.88 18.26
CA VAL A 879 -28.47 -15.95 19.06
C VAL A 879 -29.09 -17.30 18.69
N TYR A 880 -28.27 -18.21 18.17
CA TYR A 880 -28.69 -19.58 17.85
C TYR A 880 -27.94 -20.61 18.70
N THR A 881 -28.69 -21.39 19.49
CA THR A 881 -28.16 -22.49 20.31
C THR A 881 -28.53 -23.86 19.74
N ASN A 882 -27.72 -24.87 20.01
CA ASN A 882 -28.02 -26.24 19.56
C ASN A 882 -29.17 -26.90 20.36
N ALA A 883 -29.68 -28.01 19.82
CA ALA A 883 -30.96 -28.60 20.22
C ALA A 883 -31.14 -28.95 21.71
N PRO A 884 -30.12 -29.39 22.46
CA PRO A 884 -30.23 -29.57 23.90
C PRO A 884 -30.68 -28.32 24.67
N PHE A 885 -30.38 -27.12 24.17
CA PHE A 885 -30.74 -25.85 24.78
C PHE A 885 -31.99 -25.26 24.10
N HIS A 886 -33.10 -25.99 24.14
CA HIS A 886 -34.34 -25.66 23.42
C HIS A 886 -35.39 -24.91 24.26
N LYS A 887 -35.30 -24.94 25.60
CA LYS A 887 -36.30 -24.29 26.46
C LYS A 887 -36.04 -22.79 26.50
N LEU A 888 -36.88 -22.05 25.80
CA LEU A 888 -36.85 -20.59 25.77
C LEU A 888 -37.60 -20.01 26.98
N ILE A 889 -36.88 -19.34 27.86
CA ILE A 889 -37.40 -18.77 29.11
C ILE A 889 -37.07 -17.28 29.24
N THR A 890 -37.92 -16.54 29.95
CA THR A 890 -37.78 -15.09 30.22
C THR A 890 -38.76 -14.66 31.31
N TYR A 891 -38.64 -13.42 31.82
CA TYR A 891 -39.67 -12.82 32.68
C TYR A 891 -40.60 -11.90 31.87
N LYS A 892 -41.91 -12.21 31.89
CA LYS A 892 -42.97 -11.44 31.21
C LYS A 892 -43.95 -10.77 32.18
N GLY A 893 -43.69 -10.84 33.49
CA GLY A 893 -44.57 -10.21 34.48
C GLY A 893 -44.36 -8.70 34.55
N SER A 894 -45.26 -8.00 35.24
CA SER A 894 -45.17 -6.54 35.38
C SER A 894 -44.45 -6.07 36.65
N LYS A 895 -43.86 -7.00 37.42
CA LYS A 895 -43.05 -6.72 38.62
C LYS A 895 -41.59 -7.12 38.39
N PRO A 896 -40.89 -6.51 37.42
CA PRO A 896 -39.52 -6.90 37.10
C PRO A 896 -38.60 -6.73 38.30
N PHE A 897 -37.55 -7.55 38.38
CA PHE A 897 -36.52 -7.48 39.42
C PHE A 897 -37.01 -7.82 40.84
N THR A 898 -38.12 -8.55 40.97
CA THR A 898 -38.69 -9.01 42.27
C THR A 898 -38.51 -10.50 42.54
N ASN A 899 -37.81 -11.21 41.65
CA ASN A 899 -37.64 -12.66 41.65
C ASN A 899 -38.93 -13.47 41.44
N ASP A 900 -39.98 -12.85 40.91
CA ASP A 900 -41.25 -13.49 40.56
C ASP A 900 -41.09 -14.54 39.42
N GLY A 901 -42.07 -15.42 39.22
CA GLY A 901 -41.95 -16.63 38.39
C GLY A 901 -41.54 -16.39 36.92
N ILE A 902 -40.65 -17.25 36.40
CA ILE A 902 -40.17 -17.20 35.01
C ILE A 902 -41.20 -17.82 34.06
N SER A 903 -41.38 -17.20 32.90
CA SER A 903 -42.26 -17.67 31.83
C SER A 903 -41.53 -18.57 30.83
N LEU A 904 -42.17 -19.66 30.43
CA LEU A 904 -41.76 -20.48 29.28
C LEU A 904 -42.42 -19.94 28.00
N ILE A 905 -41.63 -19.70 26.95
CA ILE A 905 -42.12 -19.32 25.63
C ILE A 905 -42.33 -20.60 24.81
N LYS A 906 -43.60 -20.97 24.60
CA LYS A 906 -43.97 -22.16 23.83
C LYS A 906 -44.06 -21.81 22.34
N ASN A 907 -42.97 -22.00 21.60
CA ASN A 907 -42.94 -21.84 20.14
C ASN A 907 -42.04 -22.93 19.51
N HIS A 908 -42.67 -23.87 18.80
CA HIS A 908 -42.01 -25.01 18.17
C HIS A 908 -42.38 -25.06 16.68
N ASN A 909 -41.40 -24.83 15.81
CA ASN A 909 -41.51 -24.89 14.36
C ASN A 909 -41.08 -26.27 13.85
N ASP A 910 -42.02 -27.02 13.24
CA ASP A 910 -41.74 -28.32 12.60
C ASP A 910 -40.96 -28.10 11.29
N PRO A 911 -39.82 -28.78 11.07
CA PRO A 911 -39.05 -28.72 9.82
C PRO A 911 -39.85 -29.09 8.56
N ARG A 912 -40.95 -29.82 8.69
CA ARG A 912 -41.87 -30.19 7.59
C ARG A 912 -42.93 -29.12 7.29
N GLY A 913 -43.04 -28.10 8.14
CA GLY A 913 -43.96 -26.98 7.97
C GLY A 913 -43.48 -25.99 6.91
N ALA A 914 -44.42 -25.39 6.18
CA ALA A 914 -44.10 -24.49 5.07
C ALA A 914 -43.56 -23.09 5.49
N ASN A 915 -43.68 -22.69 6.76
CA ASN A 915 -43.26 -21.37 7.23
C ASN A 915 -42.76 -21.41 8.70
N ILE A 916 -41.61 -20.80 8.96
CA ILE A 916 -41.09 -20.56 10.32
C ILE A 916 -41.74 -19.28 10.86
N ARG A 917 -42.28 -19.34 12.09
CA ARG A 917 -42.88 -18.19 12.77
C ARG A 917 -42.36 -18.09 14.19
N TRP A 918 -41.43 -17.17 14.41
CA TRP A 918 -40.92 -16.85 15.75
C TRP A 918 -41.98 -16.13 16.59
N GLU A 919 -42.06 -16.49 17.87
CA GLU A 919 -42.91 -15.79 18.83
C GLU A 919 -42.28 -14.43 19.13
N SER A 920 -43.11 -13.42 19.39
CA SER A 920 -42.66 -12.10 19.85
C SER A 920 -43.27 -11.78 21.21
N TRP A 921 -42.46 -11.27 22.15
CA TRP A 921 -42.92 -10.89 23.48
C TRP A 921 -42.18 -9.67 24.03
N GLN A 922 -42.70 -9.11 25.12
CA GLN A 922 -42.00 -8.13 25.93
C GLN A 922 -41.36 -8.82 27.15
N ALA A 923 -40.03 -8.80 27.22
CA ALA A 923 -39.24 -9.23 28.37
C ALA A 923 -38.99 -8.01 29.27
N THR A 924 -39.72 -7.91 30.38
CA THR A 924 -39.72 -6.71 31.24
C THR A 924 -38.45 -6.56 32.08
N GLU A 925 -37.62 -7.60 32.14
CA GLU A 925 -36.25 -7.58 32.70
C GLU A 925 -35.17 -7.47 31.60
N SER A 926 -35.54 -7.28 30.33
CA SER A 926 -34.67 -7.14 29.16
C SER A 926 -33.73 -8.32 28.86
N TRP A 927 -34.10 -9.55 29.25
CA TRP A 927 -33.34 -10.77 28.97
C TRP A 927 -34.23 -11.96 28.56
N ALA A 928 -33.64 -12.90 27.83
CA ALA A 928 -34.23 -14.23 27.59
C ALA A 928 -33.10 -15.28 27.49
N ALA A 929 -33.40 -16.55 27.74
CA ALA A 929 -32.41 -17.62 27.71
C ALA A 929 -32.93 -18.90 27.07
N ASN A 930 -32.02 -19.59 26.39
CA ASN A 930 -32.20 -20.94 25.88
C ASN A 930 -31.51 -21.90 26.85
N VAL A 931 -32.28 -22.70 27.56
CA VAL A 931 -31.79 -23.63 28.57
C VAL A 931 -32.15 -25.08 28.22
N ASN A 932 -31.42 -26.02 28.82
CA ASN A 932 -31.74 -27.43 28.73
C ASN A 932 -32.79 -27.84 29.78
N GLU A 933 -33.10 -29.14 29.84
CA GLU A 933 -34.05 -29.72 30.81
C GLU A 933 -33.70 -29.41 32.28
N LYS A 934 -32.42 -29.18 32.59
CA LYS A 934 -31.91 -28.86 33.94
C LYS A 934 -31.88 -27.35 34.23
N GLY A 935 -32.36 -26.51 33.31
CA GLY A 935 -32.34 -25.06 33.47
C GLY A 935 -30.97 -24.41 33.28
N ILE A 936 -30.01 -25.11 32.65
CA ILE A 936 -28.66 -24.60 32.34
C ILE A 936 -28.57 -24.27 30.86
N GLY A 937 -28.01 -23.11 30.49
CA GLY A 937 -27.80 -22.76 29.10
C GLY A 937 -27.24 -21.35 28.90
N LEU A 938 -27.74 -20.67 27.87
CA LEU A 938 -27.24 -19.38 27.40
C LEU A 938 -28.34 -18.32 27.42
N GLY A 939 -28.14 -17.28 28.23
CA GLY A 939 -28.95 -16.07 28.26
C GLY A 939 -28.38 -14.97 27.37
N VAL A 940 -29.26 -14.16 26.80
CA VAL A 940 -28.93 -12.89 26.15
C VAL A 940 -29.65 -11.75 26.89
N TYR A 941 -28.88 -10.73 27.26
CA TYR A 941 -29.35 -9.53 27.96
C TYR A 941 -28.95 -8.29 27.15
N ASN A 942 -29.92 -7.43 26.86
CA ASN A 942 -29.69 -6.14 26.24
C ASN A 942 -30.49 -5.10 27.05
N PRO A 943 -29.83 -4.27 27.88
CA PRO A 943 -30.53 -3.39 28.83
C PRO A 943 -31.51 -2.42 28.15
N ASP A 944 -31.25 -2.06 26.90
CA ASP A 944 -31.99 -1.05 26.16
C ASP A 944 -33.11 -1.65 25.29
N VAL A 945 -33.31 -2.97 25.33
CA VAL A 945 -34.31 -3.66 24.49
C VAL A 945 -35.18 -4.58 25.33
N GLN A 946 -36.49 -4.31 25.36
CA GLN A 946 -37.47 -5.19 26.02
C GLN A 946 -38.30 -6.01 25.05
N ARG A 947 -38.24 -5.77 23.74
CA ARG A 947 -38.92 -6.58 22.75
C ARG A 947 -38.01 -7.71 22.30
N PHE A 948 -38.49 -8.94 22.34
CA PHE A 948 -37.74 -10.12 21.94
C PHE A 948 -38.52 -10.95 20.95
N SER A 949 -37.78 -11.66 20.10
CA SER A 949 -38.30 -12.71 19.23
C SER A 949 -37.53 -14.01 19.43
N GLY A 950 -38.18 -15.15 19.24
CA GLY A 950 -37.55 -16.44 19.51
C GLY A 950 -38.45 -17.66 19.38
N GLY A 951 -37.83 -18.83 19.47
CA GLY A 951 -38.50 -20.13 19.45
C GLY A 951 -37.53 -21.26 19.14
N TYR A 952 -38.07 -22.44 18.87
CA TYR A 952 -37.30 -23.61 18.47
C TYR A 952 -37.67 -24.07 17.06
N TYR A 953 -36.68 -24.50 16.28
CA TYR A 953 -36.83 -25.12 14.97
C TYR A 953 -36.15 -26.49 14.98
N GLY A 954 -36.92 -27.56 14.78
CA GLY A 954 -36.41 -28.93 14.87
C GLY A 954 -37.52 -29.92 15.20
N ASP A 955 -37.20 -31.20 15.27
CA ASP A 955 -38.13 -32.22 15.76
C ASP A 955 -38.27 -32.16 17.30
N SER A 956 -39.24 -32.90 17.85
CA SER A 956 -39.52 -32.94 19.29
C SER A 956 -38.59 -33.86 20.09
N VAL A 957 -37.50 -34.36 19.51
CA VAL A 957 -36.53 -35.17 20.27
C VAL A 957 -35.46 -34.32 20.96
N PHE A 958 -35.27 -33.07 20.52
CA PHE A 958 -34.33 -32.11 21.12
C PHE A 958 -32.87 -32.60 21.20
N VAL A 959 -32.47 -33.43 20.25
CA VAL A 959 -31.11 -33.98 20.13
C VAL A 959 -30.38 -33.31 18.95
N GLY A 960 -29.08 -33.03 19.13
CA GLY A 960 -28.24 -32.49 18.07
C GLY A 960 -27.22 -31.49 18.60
N GLY A 961 -25.97 -31.62 18.16
CA GLY A 961 -24.90 -30.72 18.53
C GLY A 961 -24.84 -29.48 17.63
N SER A 962 -23.68 -28.83 17.66
CA SER A 962 -23.41 -27.59 16.93
C SER A 962 -23.60 -27.70 15.41
N LYS A 963 -23.47 -28.89 14.81
CA LYS A 963 -23.57 -29.09 13.35
C LYS A 963 -24.87 -29.79 12.94
N ASN A 964 -25.95 -29.58 13.68
CA ASN A 964 -27.26 -30.16 13.36
C ASN A 964 -28.27 -29.07 13.02
N ILE A 965 -29.24 -29.42 12.17
CA ILE A 965 -30.28 -28.49 11.70
C ILE A 965 -31.22 -28.03 12.82
N ALA A 966 -31.39 -28.80 13.88
CA ALA A 966 -32.22 -28.41 15.01
C ALA A 966 -31.55 -27.29 15.83
N THR A 967 -32.28 -26.20 16.10
CA THR A 967 -31.74 -24.99 16.73
C THR A 967 -32.81 -24.24 17.52
N ALA A 968 -32.39 -23.56 18.59
CA ALA A 968 -33.22 -22.59 19.29
C ALA A 968 -32.71 -21.18 19.01
N TYR A 969 -33.61 -20.24 18.80
CA TYR A 969 -33.33 -18.86 18.38
C TYR A 969 -33.86 -17.86 19.41
N ILE A 970 -33.06 -16.83 19.68
CA ILE A 970 -33.43 -15.66 20.47
C ILE A 970 -32.81 -14.43 19.82
N ALA A 971 -33.57 -13.34 19.71
CA ALA A 971 -33.03 -12.03 19.43
C ALA A 971 -33.74 -10.94 20.26
N PRO A 972 -33.00 -10.08 20.99
CA PRO A 972 -33.48 -8.75 21.33
C PRO A 972 -33.76 -8.00 20.02
N ASN A 973 -34.96 -7.44 19.87
CA ASN A 973 -35.46 -6.87 18.64
C ASN A 973 -35.96 -5.43 18.82
N SER A 974 -35.12 -4.46 18.48
CA SER A 974 -35.47 -3.03 18.48
C SER A 974 -35.96 -2.58 17.10
N MET A 975 -36.83 -1.59 17.07
CA MET A 975 -37.26 -0.95 15.81
C MET A 975 -36.37 0.24 15.53
N ASP A 976 -35.50 0.15 14.52
CA ASP A 976 -34.54 1.20 14.22
C ASP A 976 -34.54 1.59 12.73
N ILE A 977 -34.19 2.86 12.49
CA ILE A 977 -33.90 3.41 11.16
C ILE A 977 -32.40 3.31 10.91
N LEU A 978 -32.02 2.53 9.90
CA LEU A 978 -30.63 2.43 9.43
C LEU A 978 -30.44 3.32 8.19
N ASP A 979 -29.92 4.52 8.41
CA ASP A 979 -29.55 5.41 7.30
C ASP A 979 -28.41 4.80 6.47
N TYR A 980 -28.35 5.19 5.19
CA TYR A 980 -27.37 4.68 4.24
C TYR A 980 -25.90 4.92 4.67
N ASN A 981 -25.65 5.93 5.51
CA ASN A 981 -24.33 6.36 5.99
C ASN A 981 -24.16 6.25 7.52
N ILE A 982 -25.04 5.53 8.22
CA ILE A 982 -25.05 5.51 9.69
C ILE A 982 -23.84 4.79 10.30
N GLY A 983 -23.30 5.35 11.39
CA GLY A 983 -22.53 4.59 12.37
C GLY A 983 -23.44 4.21 13.54
N TYR A 984 -23.78 2.93 13.68
CA TYR A 984 -24.72 2.45 14.70
C TYR A 984 -24.03 1.47 15.66
N ASP A 985 -23.96 1.86 16.93
CA ASP A 985 -23.41 1.07 18.03
C ASP A 985 -24.54 0.43 18.84
N TYR A 986 -24.34 -0.82 19.27
CA TYR A 986 -25.19 -1.45 20.29
C TYR A 986 -24.37 -2.41 21.17
N HIS A 987 -24.92 -2.73 22.34
CA HIS A 987 -24.27 -3.57 23.33
C HIS A 987 -25.21 -4.70 23.77
N TYR A 988 -24.64 -5.87 24.04
CA TYR A 988 -25.38 -6.99 24.63
C TYR A 988 -24.45 -7.83 25.49
N VAL A 989 -25.06 -8.67 26.31
CA VAL A 989 -24.35 -9.60 27.19
C VAL A 989 -24.85 -11.02 26.95
N LEU A 990 -23.91 -11.94 26.74
CA LEU A 990 -24.17 -13.38 26.71
C LEU A 990 -23.81 -13.97 28.06
N ILE A 991 -24.73 -14.70 28.70
CA ILE A 991 -24.54 -15.19 30.08
C ILE A 991 -24.72 -16.71 30.08
N ALA A 992 -23.67 -17.46 30.41
CA ALA A 992 -23.75 -18.91 30.49
C ALA A 992 -23.95 -19.36 31.95
N GLY A 993 -24.89 -20.25 32.20
CA GLY A 993 -25.11 -20.80 33.54
C GLY A 993 -26.50 -21.35 33.76
N SER A 994 -26.82 -21.60 35.03
CA SER A 994 -28.19 -21.89 35.48
C SER A 994 -29.09 -20.67 35.31
N THR A 995 -30.40 -20.93 35.29
CA THR A 995 -31.43 -19.89 35.18
C THR A 995 -31.29 -18.82 36.26
N ASP A 996 -30.97 -19.22 37.50
CA ASP A 996 -30.76 -18.29 38.61
C ASP A 996 -29.48 -17.46 38.40
N GLU A 997 -28.37 -18.05 37.98
CA GLU A 997 -27.12 -17.32 37.69
C GLU A 997 -27.31 -16.27 36.58
N ILE A 998 -28.05 -16.62 35.53
CA ILE A 998 -28.37 -15.70 34.43
C ILE A 998 -29.18 -14.51 34.96
N ARG A 999 -30.24 -14.78 35.74
CA ARG A 999 -31.12 -13.74 36.27
C ARG A 999 -30.44 -12.86 37.31
N GLN A 1000 -29.61 -13.43 38.18
CA GLN A 1000 -28.83 -12.67 39.16
C GLN A 1000 -27.82 -11.73 38.49
N TYR A 1001 -27.18 -12.16 37.40
CA TYR A 1001 -26.33 -11.27 36.61
C TYR A 1001 -27.13 -10.06 36.11
N VAL A 1002 -28.33 -10.29 35.56
CA VAL A 1002 -29.23 -9.20 35.11
C VAL A 1002 -29.61 -8.26 36.26
N TYR A 1003 -29.90 -8.79 37.45
CA TYR A 1003 -30.33 -7.98 38.61
C TYR A 1003 -29.21 -7.05 39.10
N SER A 1004 -27.97 -7.53 39.09
CA SER A 1004 -26.79 -6.73 39.45
C SER A 1004 -26.42 -5.66 38.42
N HIS A 1005 -26.96 -5.74 37.20
CA HIS A 1005 -26.69 -4.82 36.09
C HIS A 1005 -27.93 -4.06 35.60
N LYS A 1006 -29.04 -4.10 36.35
CA LYS A 1006 -30.32 -3.52 35.92
C LYS A 1006 -30.24 -2.01 35.73
N ASN A 1007 -30.95 -1.51 34.71
CA ASN A 1007 -31.21 -0.09 34.51
C ASN A 1007 -32.64 0.21 34.98
N SER A 1008 -32.81 0.97 36.06
CA SER A 1008 -34.11 1.23 36.70
C SER A 1008 -34.47 2.71 36.75
N HIS A 1009 -34.22 3.43 35.65
CA HIS A 1009 -34.61 4.84 35.51
C HIS A 1009 -35.89 4.97 34.68
N LEU A 1010 -36.66 6.04 34.93
CA LEU A 1010 -37.77 6.42 34.06
C LEU A 1010 -37.25 6.72 32.64
N PRO A 1011 -38.07 6.49 31.59
CA PRO A 1011 -37.68 6.79 30.22
C PRO A 1011 -37.18 8.23 30.05
N SER A 1012 -35.97 8.39 29.53
CA SER A 1012 -35.35 9.70 29.31
C SER A 1012 -34.49 9.67 28.04
N TYR A 1013 -34.95 10.34 27.00
CA TYR A 1013 -34.32 10.40 25.68
C TYR A 1013 -33.80 11.81 25.39
N ASP A 1014 -32.55 11.90 24.92
CA ASP A 1014 -31.84 13.14 24.60
C ASP A 1014 -31.23 13.01 23.19
N PHE A 1015 -31.89 13.59 22.19
CA PHE A 1015 -31.62 13.36 20.76
C PHE A 1015 -30.44 14.18 20.23
N LYS A 1016 -29.36 14.27 21.01
CA LYS A 1016 -28.17 15.04 20.65
C LYS A 1016 -27.41 14.45 19.48
N SER A 1017 -27.24 13.14 19.46
CA SER A 1017 -26.33 12.43 18.55
C SER A 1017 -26.95 11.22 17.84
N ASP A 1018 -28.10 10.74 18.28
CA ASP A 1018 -28.79 9.59 17.70
C ASP A 1018 -30.31 9.65 17.99
N ARG A 1019 -31.04 8.62 17.53
CA ARG A 1019 -32.49 8.51 17.69
C ARG A 1019 -32.92 7.77 18.95
N GLN A 1020 -32.01 7.11 19.68
CA GLN A 1020 -32.33 6.25 20.82
C GLN A 1020 -33.53 5.31 20.55
N GLN A 1021 -33.53 4.62 19.40
CA GLN A 1021 -34.60 3.73 18.93
C GLN A 1021 -35.96 4.38 18.66
N TRP A 1022 -36.03 5.72 18.57
CA TRP A 1022 -37.22 6.39 18.09
C TRP A 1022 -37.34 6.25 16.57
N TYR A 1023 -38.56 5.96 16.10
CA TYR A 1023 -38.87 5.81 14.70
C TYR A 1023 -40.16 6.54 14.32
N TYR A 1024 -40.50 6.52 13.03
CA TYR A 1024 -41.54 7.38 12.48
C TYR A 1024 -42.65 6.62 11.77
N GLU A 1025 -43.87 7.16 11.84
CA GLU A 1025 -45.00 6.79 11.00
C GLU A 1025 -45.42 8.00 10.15
N ASN A 1026 -45.66 7.75 8.86
CA ASN A 1026 -46.05 8.77 7.87
C ASN A 1026 -45.09 9.95 7.76
N THR A 1027 -43.83 9.80 8.19
CA THR A 1027 -42.80 10.84 8.08
C THR A 1027 -41.39 10.23 8.14
N ALA A 1028 -40.40 11.10 7.95
CA ALA A 1028 -38.96 10.87 8.03
C ALA A 1028 -38.30 12.10 8.68
N ASP A 1029 -37.08 11.93 9.17
CA ASP A 1029 -36.25 13.06 9.59
C ASP A 1029 -35.17 13.38 8.54
N SER A 1030 -34.27 14.29 8.88
CA SER A 1030 -33.19 14.73 8.00
C SER A 1030 -32.08 13.70 7.75
N GLY A 1031 -32.15 12.51 8.35
CA GLY A 1031 -31.13 11.46 8.21
C GLY A 1031 -29.92 11.62 9.13
N TRP A 1032 -28.92 10.78 8.92
CA TRP A 1032 -27.68 10.74 9.70
C TRP A 1032 -26.57 11.67 9.11
N PRO A 1033 -25.77 12.36 9.94
CA PRO A 1033 -25.77 12.35 11.40
C PRO A 1033 -26.91 13.17 12.03
N VAL A 1034 -27.44 12.68 13.15
CA VAL A 1034 -28.35 13.47 13.98
C VAL A 1034 -27.54 14.61 14.62
N GLN A 1035 -27.95 15.85 14.36
CA GLN A 1035 -27.27 17.04 14.83
C GLN A 1035 -28.14 17.79 15.83
N ASN A 1036 -27.96 17.46 17.10
CA ASN A 1036 -28.58 18.15 18.22
C ASN A 1036 -30.12 18.04 18.23
N GLY A 1037 -30.76 17.11 17.53
CA GLY A 1037 -32.21 16.89 17.60
C GLY A 1037 -32.77 16.19 16.37
N LEU A 1038 -33.96 15.62 16.50
CA LEU A 1038 -34.68 14.95 15.41
C LEU A 1038 -35.45 16.00 14.60
N ASN A 1039 -34.91 16.38 13.44
CA ASN A 1039 -35.54 17.32 12.52
C ASN A 1039 -36.50 16.58 11.57
N ILE A 1040 -37.75 16.45 11.99
CA ILE A 1040 -38.79 15.60 11.41
C ILE A 1040 -39.67 16.43 10.50
N SER A 1041 -39.87 16.00 9.25
CA SER A 1041 -40.77 16.69 8.32
C SER A 1041 -42.23 16.46 8.71
N LEU A 1042 -43.08 17.49 8.59
CA LEU A 1042 -44.50 17.31 8.84
C LEU A 1042 -45.22 16.76 7.61
N ALA A 1043 -46.12 15.83 7.88
CA ALA A 1043 -47.05 15.23 6.93
C ALA A 1043 -48.33 14.84 7.68
N LYS A 1044 -49.37 14.46 6.95
CA LYS A 1044 -50.63 14.03 7.56
C LYS A 1044 -50.39 12.84 8.50
N ASN A 1045 -50.80 12.98 9.76
CA ASN A 1045 -50.61 11.98 10.81
C ASN A 1045 -49.13 11.62 11.11
N ALA A 1046 -48.19 12.55 10.88
CA ALA A 1046 -46.78 12.38 11.20
C ALA A 1046 -46.60 12.10 12.71
N SER A 1047 -46.00 10.96 13.02
CA SER A 1047 -45.79 10.53 14.41
C SER A 1047 -44.36 10.08 14.67
N ALA A 1048 -43.87 10.36 15.88
CA ALA A 1048 -42.63 9.82 16.42
C ALA A 1048 -42.97 8.81 17.53
N ILE A 1049 -42.41 7.61 17.47
CA ILE A 1049 -42.71 6.50 18.37
C ILE A 1049 -41.44 6.11 19.11
N GLY A 1050 -41.52 6.07 20.44
CA GLY A 1050 -40.41 5.67 21.29
C GLY A 1050 -40.28 4.16 21.44
N PRO A 1051 -39.16 3.68 22.00
CA PRO A 1051 -38.94 2.26 22.21
C PRO A 1051 -39.87 1.68 23.28
N VAL A 1052 -40.03 0.35 23.23
CA VAL A 1052 -40.77 -0.40 24.25
C VAL A 1052 -39.93 -0.44 25.53
N SER A 1053 -40.53 0.00 26.65
CA SER A 1053 -39.94 -0.03 27.98
C SER A 1053 -41.01 -0.45 29.01
N LEU A 1054 -40.72 -0.35 30.31
CA LEU A 1054 -41.71 -0.55 31.36
C LEU A 1054 -41.46 0.41 32.52
N TRP A 1055 -42.48 1.17 32.92
CA TRP A 1055 -42.47 1.96 34.15
C TRP A 1055 -43.88 2.04 34.73
N LYS A 1056 -44.00 2.34 36.02
CA LYS A 1056 -45.32 2.52 36.63
C LYS A 1056 -45.80 3.96 36.42
N ALA A 1057 -47.09 4.11 36.12
CA ALA A 1057 -47.72 5.43 36.01
C ALA A 1057 -47.54 6.28 37.27
N VAL A 1058 -47.50 5.65 38.45
CA VAL A 1058 -47.29 6.31 39.74
C VAL A 1058 -45.85 6.81 39.95
N ASP A 1059 -44.89 6.24 39.24
CA ASP A 1059 -43.48 6.62 39.35
C ASP A 1059 -43.12 7.75 38.38
N GLY A 1060 -43.98 8.07 37.41
CA GLY A 1060 -43.72 9.08 36.38
C GLY A 1060 -44.98 9.65 35.76
N GLY A 1061 -45.52 10.73 36.33
CA GLY A 1061 -46.81 11.31 35.93
C GLY A 1061 -46.74 12.37 34.84
N THR A 1062 -45.54 12.86 34.47
CA THR A 1062 -45.37 14.00 33.55
C THR A 1062 -44.40 13.67 32.41
N ALA A 1063 -44.80 13.92 31.16
CA ALA A 1063 -43.90 13.90 30.02
C ALA A 1063 -43.36 15.30 29.72
N ARG A 1064 -42.06 15.51 29.91
CA ARG A 1064 -41.35 16.71 29.47
C ARG A 1064 -40.85 16.52 28.04
N ILE A 1065 -41.38 17.30 27.11
CA ILE A 1065 -41.01 17.30 25.69
C ILE A 1065 -40.33 18.63 25.40
N GLN A 1066 -39.11 18.58 24.88
CA GLN A 1066 -38.37 19.76 24.42
C GLN A 1066 -38.29 19.73 22.90
N GLY A 1067 -38.72 20.81 22.25
CA GLY A 1067 -38.68 20.88 20.78
C GLY A 1067 -39.30 22.15 20.21
N SER A 1068 -39.23 22.29 18.89
CA SER A 1068 -39.77 23.43 18.14
C SER A 1068 -40.78 22.98 17.09
N TRP A 1069 -41.88 23.72 16.97
CA TRP A 1069 -42.93 23.49 15.98
C TRP A 1069 -43.00 24.65 14.97
N PRO A 1070 -43.30 24.40 13.68
CA PRO A 1070 -43.38 25.44 12.68
C PRO A 1070 -44.68 26.26 12.83
N ALA A 1071 -44.71 27.41 12.18
CA ALA A 1071 -45.89 28.26 12.10
C ALA A 1071 -47.13 27.50 11.64
N GLY A 1072 -48.24 27.67 12.37
CA GLY A 1072 -49.54 27.05 12.07
C GLY A 1072 -49.85 25.78 12.86
N VAL A 1073 -48.88 25.16 13.55
CA VAL A 1073 -49.18 24.06 14.47
C VAL A 1073 -49.47 24.61 15.86
N LYS A 1074 -50.68 24.34 16.38
CA LYS A 1074 -51.13 24.82 17.70
C LYS A 1074 -51.24 23.72 18.74
N GLN A 1075 -51.37 22.46 18.31
CA GLN A 1075 -51.56 21.32 19.20
C GLN A 1075 -50.76 20.12 18.72
N ALA A 1076 -50.25 19.37 19.68
CA ALA A 1076 -49.71 18.04 19.50
C ALA A 1076 -50.39 17.08 20.48
N ARG A 1077 -50.20 15.77 20.28
CA ARG A 1077 -50.81 14.76 21.15
C ARG A 1077 -49.79 13.71 21.52
N ILE A 1078 -49.72 13.40 22.82
CA ILE A 1078 -48.94 12.26 23.31
C ILE A 1078 -49.88 11.11 23.65
N TYR A 1079 -49.54 9.92 23.15
CA TYR A 1079 -50.18 8.65 23.42
C TYR A 1079 -49.27 7.80 24.28
N TRP A 1080 -49.87 6.96 25.11
CA TRP A 1080 -49.17 5.88 25.79
C TRP A 1080 -49.86 4.55 25.53
N ARG A 1081 -49.08 3.50 25.64
CA ARG A 1081 -49.54 2.12 25.63
C ARG A 1081 -49.35 1.54 27.03
N SER A 1082 -50.36 0.91 27.60
CA SER A 1082 -50.18 0.15 28.85
C SER A 1082 -49.53 -1.20 28.55
N PHE A 1083 -48.88 -1.79 29.55
CA PHE A 1083 -48.35 -3.13 29.44
C PHE A 1083 -49.45 -4.14 29.07
N GLY A 1084 -49.23 -4.91 28.00
CA GLY A 1084 -50.19 -5.88 27.45
C GLY A 1084 -51.10 -5.35 26.33
N ASP A 1085 -51.20 -4.03 26.13
CA ASP A 1085 -51.93 -3.48 24.98
C ASP A 1085 -51.17 -3.81 23.68
N LYS A 1086 -51.92 -4.06 22.60
CA LYS A 1086 -51.34 -4.31 21.26
C LYS A 1086 -51.10 -3.03 20.47
N GLU A 1087 -52.06 -2.11 20.52
CA GLU A 1087 -52.10 -0.88 19.72
C GLU A 1087 -52.23 0.35 20.61
N PHE A 1088 -51.84 1.53 20.10
CA PHE A 1088 -52.16 2.81 20.74
C PHE A 1088 -53.67 3.09 20.65
N SER A 1089 -54.25 3.65 21.71
CA SER A 1089 -55.66 4.02 21.76
C SER A 1089 -55.83 5.52 21.97
N GLU A 1090 -56.81 6.14 21.31
CA GLU A 1090 -57.11 7.55 21.52
C GLU A 1090 -57.53 7.89 22.97
N ARG A 1091 -58.16 6.94 23.68
CA ARG A 1091 -58.50 7.10 25.10
C ARG A 1091 -57.26 7.23 26.00
N LYS A 1092 -56.14 6.63 25.59
CA LYS A 1092 -54.84 6.68 26.28
C LYS A 1092 -53.93 7.74 25.67
N SER A 1093 -54.44 8.98 25.64
CA SER A 1093 -53.70 10.11 25.11
C SER A 1093 -54.03 11.42 25.83
N VAL A 1094 -53.15 12.40 25.71
CA VAL A 1094 -53.36 13.79 26.17
C VAL A 1094 -53.00 14.73 25.03
N LEU A 1095 -53.94 15.63 24.70
CA LEU A 1095 -53.68 16.79 23.84
C LEU A 1095 -52.97 17.86 24.65
N PHE A 1096 -51.99 18.53 24.05
CA PHE A 1096 -51.32 19.67 24.65
C PHE A 1096 -51.05 20.74 23.60
N ASP A 1097 -51.13 21.99 24.04
CA ASP A 1097 -50.87 23.14 23.17
C ASP A 1097 -49.36 23.29 22.93
N VAL A 1098 -49.00 23.63 21.68
CA VAL A 1098 -47.63 23.90 21.26
C VAL A 1098 -47.52 25.30 20.67
N MET A 1099 -46.37 25.93 20.89
CA MET A 1099 -46.04 27.22 20.28
C MET A 1099 -45.41 26.99 18.91
N GLY A 1100 -46.21 27.17 17.86
CA GLY A 1100 -45.76 27.13 16.46
C GLY A 1100 -45.07 28.43 16.04
N ASP A 1101 -43.96 28.80 16.68
CA ASP A 1101 -43.17 30.01 16.34
C ASP A 1101 -41.79 29.66 15.75
N GLY A 1102 -41.53 28.38 15.51
CA GLY A 1102 -40.24 27.86 15.04
C GLY A 1102 -39.13 27.88 16.08
N LYS A 1103 -39.41 28.29 17.34
CA LYS A 1103 -38.43 28.32 18.43
C LYS A 1103 -38.56 27.10 19.32
N GLU A 1104 -37.48 26.80 20.02
CA GLU A 1104 -37.46 25.71 20.98
C GLU A 1104 -38.21 26.10 22.25
N HIS A 1105 -39.10 25.23 22.69
CA HIS A 1105 -39.86 25.36 23.93
C HIS A 1105 -39.84 24.05 24.71
N THR A 1106 -40.17 24.14 26.00
CA THR A 1106 -40.32 22.97 26.88
C THR A 1106 -41.78 22.82 27.29
N TYR A 1107 -42.36 21.67 26.98
CA TYR A 1107 -43.74 21.31 27.27
C TYR A 1107 -43.78 20.25 28.37
N ASN A 1108 -44.40 20.56 29.51
CA ASN A 1108 -44.62 19.58 30.58
C ASN A 1108 -46.07 19.08 30.52
N VAL A 1109 -46.26 17.91 29.91
CA VAL A 1109 -47.58 17.32 29.68
C VAL A 1109 -47.92 16.38 30.84
N LYS A 1110 -48.95 16.73 31.62
CA LYS A 1110 -49.42 15.92 32.75
C LYS A 1110 -50.19 14.70 32.23
N LEU A 1111 -49.54 13.54 32.22
CA LEU A 1111 -50.16 12.28 31.79
C LEU A 1111 -51.13 11.76 32.86
N ASN A 1112 -50.75 11.88 34.13
CA ASN A 1112 -51.59 11.50 35.29
C ASN A 1112 -52.87 12.35 35.44
N GLY A 1113 -53.04 13.41 34.65
CA GLY A 1113 -54.30 14.13 34.54
C GLY A 1113 -55.38 13.34 33.79
N SER A 1114 -55.01 12.31 33.04
CA SER A 1114 -55.95 11.37 32.41
C SER A 1114 -56.26 10.21 33.35
N PRO A 1115 -57.55 9.84 33.56
CA PRO A 1115 -57.91 8.68 34.37
C PRO A 1115 -57.43 7.35 33.75
N GLU A 1116 -57.09 7.36 32.46
CA GLU A 1116 -56.57 6.20 31.73
C GLU A 1116 -55.04 6.04 31.87
N TYR A 1117 -54.35 6.98 32.52
CA TYR A 1117 -52.92 6.88 32.83
C TYR A 1117 -52.69 6.17 34.17
N THR A 1118 -52.92 4.86 34.20
CA THR A 1118 -52.79 4.03 35.40
C THR A 1118 -52.03 2.74 35.13
N GLY A 1119 -51.57 2.08 36.19
CA GLY A 1119 -50.87 0.79 36.12
C GLY A 1119 -49.48 0.89 35.50
N ASP A 1120 -49.13 -0.13 34.71
CA ASP A 1120 -47.82 -0.26 34.08
C ASP A 1120 -47.86 0.25 32.63
N ILE A 1121 -46.95 1.17 32.29
CA ILE A 1121 -46.87 1.82 30.98
C ILE A 1121 -45.70 1.24 30.20
N ALA A 1122 -45.90 1.05 28.90
CA ALA A 1122 -45.00 0.27 28.05
C ALA A 1122 -44.36 1.02 26.87
N GLN A 1123 -45.01 2.06 26.33
CA GLN A 1123 -44.50 2.76 25.15
C GLN A 1123 -45.14 4.15 25.00
N LEU A 1124 -44.42 5.08 24.35
CA LEU A 1124 -44.91 6.41 24.01
C LEU A 1124 -45.00 6.60 22.49
N LYS A 1125 -45.97 7.40 22.05
CA LYS A 1125 -46.08 7.92 20.69
C LYS A 1125 -46.47 9.39 20.73
N ILE A 1126 -45.78 10.24 19.97
CA ILE A 1126 -46.10 11.66 19.83
C ILE A 1126 -46.62 11.88 18.41
N LEU A 1127 -47.87 12.28 18.31
CA LEU A 1127 -48.45 12.80 17.07
C LEU A 1127 -48.03 14.27 16.95
N LEU A 1128 -47.19 14.57 15.95
CA LEU A 1128 -46.49 15.85 15.80
C LEU A 1128 -47.40 16.94 15.23
N SER A 1129 -48.45 16.56 14.50
CA SER A 1129 -49.47 17.47 13.97
C SER A 1129 -50.82 16.76 13.90
N GLY A 1130 -51.92 17.51 14.02
CA GLY A 1130 -53.29 17.00 13.84
C GLY A 1130 -53.62 16.54 12.41
N SER A 1131 -54.91 16.39 12.11
CA SER A 1131 -55.41 15.86 10.83
C SER A 1131 -55.12 16.72 9.59
N ASP A 1132 -54.77 17.99 9.79
CA ASP A 1132 -54.46 18.94 8.73
C ASP A 1132 -52.96 18.92 8.38
N ALA A 1133 -52.66 18.94 7.08
CA ALA A 1133 -51.28 18.89 6.58
C ALA A 1133 -50.55 20.23 6.78
N ALA A 1134 -50.07 20.47 8.01
CA ALA A 1134 -49.14 21.55 8.28
C ALA A 1134 -47.83 21.32 7.49
N LYS A 1135 -47.31 22.39 6.87
CA LYS A 1135 -46.03 22.36 6.13
C LYS A 1135 -44.91 22.86 7.04
N GLY A 1136 -43.75 22.20 7.01
CA GLY A 1136 -42.57 22.56 7.80
C GLY A 1136 -41.98 21.36 8.53
N ASN A 1137 -41.08 21.62 9.47
CA ASN A 1137 -40.43 20.57 10.27
C ASN A 1137 -40.62 20.81 11.78
N VAL A 1138 -40.74 19.73 12.53
CA VAL A 1138 -40.64 19.70 14.00
C VAL A 1138 -39.23 19.28 14.37
N VAL A 1139 -38.60 19.97 15.32
CA VAL A 1139 -37.32 19.53 15.89
C VAL A 1139 -37.55 19.03 17.31
N LEU A 1140 -37.48 17.71 17.54
CA LEU A 1140 -37.53 17.13 18.88
C LEU A 1140 -36.12 17.05 19.46
N ARG A 1141 -35.93 17.61 20.66
CA ARG A 1141 -34.63 17.67 21.36
C ARG A 1141 -34.54 16.62 22.45
N ALA A 1142 -35.61 16.47 23.24
CA ALA A 1142 -35.65 15.50 24.32
C ALA A 1142 -37.09 15.11 24.65
N VAL A 1143 -37.26 13.89 25.16
CA VAL A 1143 -38.51 13.38 25.74
C VAL A 1143 -38.17 12.67 27.04
N LYS A 1144 -38.69 13.16 28.16
CA LYS A 1144 -38.39 12.61 29.50
C LYS A 1144 -39.66 12.38 30.30
N ILE A 1145 -39.76 11.22 30.93
CA ILE A 1145 -40.78 10.94 31.93
C ILE A 1145 -40.24 11.35 33.30
N LEU A 1146 -41.01 12.18 33.98
CA LEU A 1146 -40.69 12.76 35.28
C LEU A 1146 -41.80 12.39 36.27
N LEU A 1147 -41.43 12.29 37.54
CA LEU A 1147 -42.35 12.10 38.66
C LEU A 1147 -43.41 13.21 38.69
#